data_AF-A0AAF0RF49-F1
#
_entry.id   AF-A0AAF0RF49-F1
#
_cell.length_a   1.000
_cell.length_b   1.000
_cell.length_c   1.000
_cell.angle_alpha   90.00
_cell.angle_beta   90.00
_cell.angle_gamma   90.00
#
_symmetry.space_group_name_H-M   'P 1'
#
loop_
_entity.id
_entity.type
_entity.pdbx_description
1 polymer ?
#
loop_
_entity_poly.entity_id
_entity_poly.type
_entity_poly.pdbx_seq_one_letter_code
_entity_poly.pdbx_strand_id
1 'polypeptide(L)'
;MTTRTATSTKAAVALAAAMLLGLGVAAPALAAESAPSAKASGVEVIDIDGTTLMRPTPTVEWRSGAAVEARADATTDVLKLNTTQTTGLRTTAGPDGAVSTIESGTFTLRDRPAVTFRDLRVACTPGADPVVTLGNLTIGGTDVTAEANARPGWSTDLPDSRYGPTRVLVGTTTTSADGTATTVGLRIDGDSGASEISRVRAGSVSCAAASSWPTPTPTPTPTPTPTPTPTPTPTPVPEPGAPPAADPDDAAALRTVSGISVTAPDGSVLIDGQPALTGAGTRTVDRVASTDGSSSTGRGVTVTTTPDGASDIGIDSFEQVPGADTDPVAGYRWPAVRVYGLHAHVTPEGAMTVGFADESSAVFVNGVWINTATDLYTGVDAEGRERVRIAFGERTVGADGSTTLTALHYTDLTGTHPEVSLGTVTIPPSATIPVPDARVTEAWGVGVRAADGSTLVSPQPRVTAAGDRSSADRIAARDGFPARATDVTAAIGAAGDTASVSVGHYEQVPGEGDDPVAEYRWPALKVNGLRAEVTADGRMSVQFDDESNAVFVNGVWINTATDLYTGLDADGRERIRVHIGERVENADGTVTLTALHYEDLTGTYPEVRLGQVTTAPARDGDPGDGDGDAPAPGAEEPALGRWYAFGLRSTGASDVSAQPLAAPTGSGSPATERVDLVDDGAAGQLRVTGASVRSAEDRGEVRLDRVVLFPGTRLAGDLRDVRVTVTARATTVTTGGGRIAGTAIAAGPVAPDTRISLPGGAGTLVLNEQRTTDGDQTVTAVHFTDRTGLGADVSTGVVTTAQVDPPVDGGSPGTGDGTTPGTGGAGTPGQGGGNQAAPGALSPDGSSPAGTSGTGGQDLAFTGTSIGSALIASAVLLAAGAAIIVARRRRRRSV
;
A
#
# COMPACT_ATOMS: atom_id res chain seq x y z
N MET A 1 -68.44 10.25 9.47
CA MET A 1 -67.79 10.46 8.16
C MET A 1 -67.16 11.84 8.19
N THR A 2 -65.83 12.02 8.28
CA THR A 2 -64.79 11.84 7.23
C THR A 2 -65.00 12.84 6.09
N THR A 3 -64.07 13.76 5.75
CA THR A 3 -62.64 13.97 6.12
C THR A 3 -62.33 15.48 6.13
N ARG A 4 -61.71 16.06 7.18
CA ARG A 4 -60.26 16.12 7.54
C ARG A 4 -59.54 17.33 6.94
N THR A 5 -59.20 18.31 7.79
CA THR A 5 -58.39 19.52 7.48
C THR A 5 -57.16 19.60 8.39
N ALA A 6 -56.01 20.00 7.83
CA ALA A 6 -54.81 20.48 8.54
C ALA A 6 -53.89 21.17 7.49
N THR A 7 -53.94 22.50 7.30
CA THR A 7 -53.14 23.56 7.98
C THR A 7 -51.62 23.40 7.89
N SER A 8 -50.96 24.44 7.36
CA SER A 8 -49.51 24.63 7.42
C SER A 8 -49.06 25.19 8.78
N THR A 9 -47.97 24.66 9.36
CA THR A 9 -47.39 25.23 10.60
C THR A 9 -45.85 25.12 10.63
N LYS A 10 -45.13 26.16 10.19
CA LYS A 10 -43.69 26.33 10.49
C LYS A 10 -43.46 26.79 11.95
N ALA A 11 -43.93 26.01 12.92
CA ALA A 11 -43.79 26.29 14.35
C ALA A 11 -43.98 25.01 15.22
N ALA A 12 -43.21 23.94 14.93
CA ALA A 12 -43.35 22.65 15.64
C ALA A 12 -42.05 21.91 15.97
N VAL A 13 -40.86 22.46 15.64
CA VAL A 13 -39.56 21.78 15.89
C VAL A 13 -38.84 22.34 17.13
N ALA A 14 -39.11 23.60 17.50
CA ALA A 14 -38.47 24.26 18.64
C ALA A 14 -39.06 23.89 20.03
N LEU A 15 -39.93 22.88 20.12
CA LEU A 15 -40.62 22.50 21.36
C LEU A 15 -40.54 21.01 21.75
N ALA A 16 -39.74 20.22 21.04
CA ALA A 16 -39.58 18.78 21.32
C ALA A 16 -38.51 18.46 22.38
N ALA A 17 -37.65 19.41 22.74
CA ALA A 17 -36.55 19.20 23.69
C ALA A 17 -36.92 19.50 25.17
N ALA A 18 -38.16 19.88 25.46
CA ALA A 18 -38.56 20.48 26.74
C ALA A 18 -39.45 19.60 27.64
N MET A 19 -39.75 18.35 27.27
CA MET A 19 -40.62 17.43 28.04
C MET A 19 -40.07 16.00 28.17
N LEU A 20 -38.82 15.86 28.62
CA LEU A 20 -38.27 14.57 29.09
C LEU A 20 -37.54 14.63 30.44
N LEU A 21 -37.44 15.81 31.07
CA LEU A 21 -37.09 15.95 32.49
C LEU A 21 -38.32 15.66 33.36
N GLY A 22 -38.69 14.38 33.47
CA GLY A 22 -39.98 13.99 34.07
C GLY A 22 -40.11 12.56 34.63
N LEU A 23 -39.04 11.75 34.62
CA LEU A 23 -38.99 10.46 35.32
C LEU A 23 -37.53 10.13 35.67
N GLY A 24 -37.28 9.65 36.89
CA GLY A 24 -35.93 9.47 37.43
C GLY A 24 -35.27 8.16 36.98
N VAL A 25 -34.34 8.25 36.02
CA VAL A 25 -33.31 7.24 35.77
C VAL A 25 -31.96 7.93 35.71
N ALA A 26 -31.00 7.48 36.51
CA ALA A 26 -29.67 8.06 36.56
C ALA A 26 -28.81 7.58 35.39
N ALA A 27 -28.82 8.32 34.29
CA ALA A 27 -27.74 8.23 33.31
C ALA A 27 -26.44 8.78 33.95
N PRO A 28 -25.29 8.09 33.84
CA PRO A 28 -24.03 8.65 34.28
C PRO A 28 -23.70 9.87 33.42
N ALA A 29 -23.42 11.01 34.05
CA ALA A 29 -22.93 12.16 33.34
C ALA A 29 -21.54 11.85 32.77
N LEU A 30 -21.42 11.80 31.44
CA LEU A 30 -20.12 11.78 30.77
C LEU A 30 -19.37 13.04 31.21
N ALA A 31 -18.24 12.85 31.89
CA ALA A 31 -17.39 13.95 32.30
C ALA A 31 -16.84 14.64 31.04
N ALA A 32 -17.11 15.94 30.88
CA ALA A 32 -16.40 16.74 29.89
C ALA A 32 -14.93 16.78 30.30
N GLU A 33 -14.06 16.14 29.52
CA GLU A 33 -12.64 16.06 29.88
C GLU A 33 -12.02 17.46 29.94
N SER A 34 -11.25 17.74 30.98
CA SER A 34 -10.46 18.97 31.05
C SER A 34 -9.39 18.99 29.96
N ALA A 35 -9.33 20.07 29.19
CA ALA A 35 -8.39 20.25 28.08
C ALA A 35 -6.92 20.09 28.52
N PRO A 36 -6.02 19.64 27.62
CA PRO A 36 -4.61 19.48 27.94
C PRO A 36 -3.94 20.81 28.29
N SER A 37 -3.21 20.81 29.41
CA SER A 37 -2.38 21.96 29.81
C SER A 37 -1.15 22.09 28.94
N ALA A 38 -0.65 20.97 28.41
CA ALA A 38 0.50 20.94 27.50
C ALA A 38 0.28 19.94 26.36
N LYS A 39 0.76 20.26 25.16
CA LYS A 39 0.72 19.38 23.97
C LYS A 39 1.98 19.58 23.14
N ALA A 40 2.52 18.52 22.56
CA ALA A 40 3.58 18.59 21.56
C ALA A 40 3.33 17.63 20.40
N SER A 41 3.63 18.06 19.18
CA SER A 41 3.63 17.22 17.98
C SER A 41 4.89 17.42 17.13
N GLY A 42 5.26 16.39 16.38
CA GLY A 42 6.38 16.38 15.44
C GLY A 42 5.99 17.03 14.11
N VAL A 43 5.81 16.21 13.07
CA VAL A 43 5.42 16.67 11.73
C VAL A 43 3.91 16.51 11.51
N GLU A 44 3.29 17.51 10.88
CA GLU A 44 1.94 17.49 10.31
C GLU A 44 2.02 17.97 8.87
N VAL A 45 1.34 17.28 7.94
CA VAL A 45 1.27 17.64 6.51
C VAL A 45 -0.19 17.72 6.08
N ILE A 46 -0.55 18.84 5.45
CA ILE A 46 -1.92 19.22 5.09
C ILE A 46 -2.02 19.47 3.59
N ASP A 47 -3.06 18.93 2.98
CA ASP A 47 -3.40 18.99 1.55
C ASP A 47 -3.90 20.38 1.13
N ILE A 48 -4.09 20.59 -0.17
CA ILE A 48 -4.59 21.84 -0.77
C ILE A 48 -6.01 22.17 -0.30
N ASP A 49 -6.85 21.16 -0.15
CA ASP A 49 -8.22 21.27 0.36
C ASP A 49 -8.31 21.33 1.90
N GLY A 50 -7.17 21.36 2.59
CA GLY A 50 -7.11 21.41 4.06
C GLY A 50 -7.31 20.06 4.76
N THR A 51 -7.39 18.95 4.00
CA THR A 51 -7.39 17.58 4.55
C THR A 51 -5.99 17.21 5.09
N THR A 52 -5.90 16.20 5.94
CA THR A 52 -4.64 15.83 6.61
C THR A 52 -3.98 14.64 5.91
N LEU A 53 -2.92 14.90 5.14
CA LEU A 53 -2.09 13.87 4.48
C LEU A 53 -1.23 13.10 5.49
N MET A 54 -0.60 13.80 6.43
CA MET A 54 0.12 13.21 7.55
C MET A 54 -0.41 13.78 8.86
N ARG A 55 -1.02 12.93 9.68
CA ARG A 55 -1.48 13.32 11.02
C ARG A 55 -0.28 13.72 11.88
N PRO A 56 -0.43 14.67 12.83
CA PRO A 56 0.62 15.07 13.77
C PRO A 56 1.40 13.90 14.39
N THR A 57 2.62 13.64 13.90
CA THR A 57 3.43 12.44 14.19
C THR A 57 4.83 12.81 14.67
N PRO A 58 5.29 12.30 15.84
CA PRO A 58 4.48 11.78 16.94
C PRO A 58 3.67 12.90 17.61
N THR A 59 2.71 12.56 18.50
CA THR A 59 1.98 13.55 19.32
C THR A 59 1.84 13.07 20.76
N VAL A 60 1.93 14.03 21.70
CA VAL A 60 1.63 13.85 23.13
C VAL A 60 0.72 14.97 23.63
N GLU A 61 -0.17 14.62 24.56
CA GLU A 61 -0.99 15.55 25.32
C GLU A 61 -0.83 15.25 26.81
N TRP A 62 -0.72 16.31 27.62
CA TRP A 62 -0.54 16.21 29.06
C TRP A 62 -1.55 17.09 29.80
N ARG A 63 -2.18 16.50 30.81
CA ARG A 63 -3.24 17.12 31.63
C ARG A 63 -2.84 17.22 33.10
N SER A 64 -2.12 16.22 33.61
CA SER A 64 -1.46 16.20 34.92
C SER A 64 -0.54 14.97 35.04
N GLY A 65 0.27 14.90 36.09
CA GLY A 65 1.13 13.74 36.40
C GLY A 65 2.53 13.83 35.79
N ALA A 66 3.19 12.68 35.59
CA ALA A 66 4.50 12.59 34.98
C ALA A 66 4.50 13.12 33.53
N ALA A 67 5.67 13.49 33.02
CA ALA A 67 5.82 13.89 31.61
C ALA A 67 5.56 12.70 30.68
N VAL A 68 4.78 12.93 29.62
CA VAL A 68 4.48 11.96 28.57
C VAL A 68 5.41 12.23 27.38
N GLU A 69 6.00 11.18 26.81
CA GLU A 69 6.87 11.26 25.63
C GLU A 69 6.40 10.33 24.50
N ALA A 70 6.53 10.81 23.27
CA ALA A 70 6.40 10.00 22.07
C ALA A 70 7.53 10.34 21.09
N ARG A 71 7.87 9.36 20.25
CA ARG A 71 8.99 9.42 19.30
C ARG A 71 8.54 8.79 17.99
N ALA A 72 9.16 9.19 16.88
CA ALA A 72 9.11 8.49 15.60
C ALA A 72 10.49 8.63 14.95
N ASP A 73 11.03 7.52 14.46
CA ASP A 73 12.44 7.50 14.04
C ASP A 73 12.63 8.20 12.69
N ALA A 74 11.63 8.12 11.81
CA ALA A 74 11.53 8.92 10.59
C ALA A 74 10.08 9.21 10.14
N THR A 75 9.93 10.09 9.16
CA THR A 75 8.74 10.23 8.32
C THR A 75 9.04 9.89 6.86
N THR A 76 8.06 9.33 6.15
CA THR A 76 8.15 8.98 4.72
C THR A 76 7.52 10.05 3.83
N ASP A 77 7.68 9.88 2.51
CA ASP A 77 7.08 10.77 1.51
C ASP A 77 5.58 10.46 1.30
N VAL A 78 4.75 11.47 1.49
CA VAL A 78 3.28 11.35 1.33
C VAL A 78 2.82 11.41 -0.12
N LEU A 79 3.63 11.98 -1.01
CA LEU A 79 3.34 12.15 -2.44
C LEU A 79 4.64 11.99 -3.26
N LYS A 80 4.58 11.19 -4.33
CA LYS A 80 5.66 10.78 -5.26
C LYS A 80 6.57 11.89 -5.82
N LEU A 81 6.15 13.17 -5.80
CA LEU A 81 6.93 14.32 -6.26
C LEU A 81 7.19 15.38 -5.16
N ASN A 82 7.03 15.01 -3.89
CA ASN A 82 7.28 15.88 -2.74
C ASN A 82 8.12 15.13 -1.69
N THR A 83 9.21 15.73 -1.22
CA THR A 83 9.98 15.18 -0.08
C THR A 83 9.34 15.66 1.23
N THR A 84 8.93 14.73 2.10
CA THR A 84 8.43 14.98 3.46
C THR A 84 9.18 14.18 4.53
N GLN A 85 10.47 13.91 4.27
CA GLN A 85 11.32 13.11 5.14
C GLN A 85 11.89 13.92 6.31
N THR A 86 11.78 13.38 7.51
CA THR A 86 12.40 13.88 8.74
C THR A 86 12.92 12.70 9.57
N THR A 87 13.88 12.93 10.48
CA THR A 87 14.47 11.89 11.35
C THR A 87 14.50 12.33 12.81
N GLY A 88 14.54 11.36 13.73
CA GLY A 88 14.76 11.58 15.16
C GLY A 88 13.68 12.46 15.80
N LEU A 89 12.41 12.26 15.44
CA LEU A 89 11.30 13.05 15.95
C LEU A 89 11.00 12.64 17.39
N ARG A 90 10.84 13.62 18.27
CA ARG A 90 10.60 13.40 19.71
C ARG A 90 9.75 14.54 20.28
N THR A 91 8.68 14.18 20.99
CA THR A 91 7.76 15.14 21.61
C THR A 91 7.55 14.80 23.07
N THR A 92 7.70 15.79 23.95
CA THR A 92 7.40 15.68 25.39
C THR A 92 6.35 16.71 25.80
N ALA A 93 5.50 16.33 26.75
CA ALA A 93 4.57 17.23 27.44
C ALA A 93 4.48 16.81 28.90
N GLY A 94 4.76 17.72 29.83
CA GLY A 94 4.87 17.46 31.27
C GLY A 94 4.69 18.73 32.09
N PRO A 95 4.98 18.73 33.40
CA PRO A 95 4.73 19.88 34.29
C PRO A 95 5.62 21.10 34.02
N ASP A 96 6.77 20.93 33.37
CA ASP A 96 7.72 22.03 33.09
C ASP A 96 7.52 22.66 31.70
N GLY A 97 6.62 22.12 30.88
CA GLY A 97 6.38 22.58 29.52
C GLY A 97 5.98 21.49 28.52
N ALA A 98 5.97 21.87 27.26
CA ALA A 98 5.97 20.95 26.12
C ALA A 98 7.15 21.25 25.20
N VAL A 99 7.80 20.20 24.69
CA VAL A 99 8.96 20.28 23.79
C VAL A 99 8.73 19.39 22.58
N SER A 100 9.09 19.87 21.40
CA SER A 100 9.19 19.07 20.18
C SER A 100 10.59 19.24 19.60
N THR A 101 11.28 18.12 19.34
CA THR A 101 12.62 18.07 18.74
C THR A 101 12.60 17.17 17.52
N ILE A 102 13.30 17.56 16.46
CA ILE A 102 13.49 16.78 15.24
C ILE A 102 14.98 16.90 14.87
N GLU A 103 15.68 15.78 14.79
CA GLU A 103 17.12 15.71 14.53
C GLU A 103 17.46 16.27 13.15
N SER A 104 16.73 15.86 12.11
CA SER A 104 16.91 16.39 10.76
C SER A 104 15.63 16.33 9.93
N GLY A 105 15.63 17.04 8.81
CA GLY A 105 14.60 16.85 7.80
C GLY A 105 14.87 17.61 6.51
N THR A 106 14.17 17.20 5.46
CA THR A 106 14.22 17.82 4.12
C THR A 106 12.80 17.90 3.56
N PHE A 107 12.35 19.13 3.31
CA PHE A 107 11.08 19.40 2.66
C PHE A 107 11.30 19.97 1.26
N THR A 108 10.86 19.25 0.24
CA THR A 108 10.95 19.65 -1.18
C THR A 108 9.55 19.61 -1.75
N LEU A 109 8.99 20.77 -2.14
CA LEU A 109 7.60 20.89 -2.58
C LEU A 109 7.52 21.19 -4.08
N ARG A 110 7.29 20.16 -4.90
CA ARG A 110 7.44 20.16 -6.36
C ARG A 110 8.81 20.68 -6.82
N ASP A 111 8.86 21.74 -7.62
CA ASP A 111 10.08 22.29 -8.25
C ASP A 111 10.82 23.31 -7.37
N ARG A 112 10.45 23.43 -6.09
CA ARG A 112 11.03 24.38 -5.15
C ARG A 112 12.38 23.89 -4.59
N PRO A 113 13.28 24.81 -4.20
CA PRO A 113 14.49 24.45 -3.50
C PRO A 113 14.17 23.72 -2.18
N ALA A 114 14.91 22.65 -1.91
CA ALA A 114 14.81 21.90 -0.67
C ALA A 114 15.03 22.79 0.55
N VAL A 115 14.13 22.68 1.54
CA VAL A 115 14.23 23.26 2.87
C VAL A 115 14.76 22.18 3.80
N THR A 116 16.08 22.14 4.00
CA THR A 116 16.76 21.11 4.80
C THR A 116 17.24 21.70 6.12
N PHE A 117 16.97 21.01 7.22
CA PHE A 117 17.28 21.48 8.57
C PHE A 117 17.87 20.39 9.48
N ARG A 118 18.50 20.82 10.57
CA ARG A 118 18.98 19.97 11.67
C ARG A 118 18.76 20.60 13.04
N ASP A 119 18.65 19.74 14.04
CA ASP A 119 18.50 20.06 15.47
C ASP A 119 17.37 21.08 15.73
N LEU A 120 16.23 20.91 15.04
CA LEU A 120 15.06 21.74 15.27
C LEU A 120 14.50 21.41 16.65
N ARG A 121 14.44 22.42 17.53
CA ARG A 121 13.83 22.33 18.85
C ARG A 121 12.81 23.47 19.03
N VAL A 122 11.64 23.10 19.50
CA VAL A 122 10.50 23.97 19.84
C VAL A 122 10.15 23.69 21.28
N ALA A 123 9.99 24.70 22.13
CA ALA A 123 9.58 24.52 23.52
C ALA A 123 8.65 25.64 23.99
N CYS A 124 7.65 25.31 24.79
CA CYS A 124 6.92 26.26 25.62
C CYS A 124 7.00 25.82 27.09
N THR A 125 7.10 26.78 28.00
CA THR A 125 7.21 26.57 29.44
C THR A 125 6.19 27.48 30.15
N PRO A 126 5.56 27.07 31.27
CA PRO A 126 4.45 27.82 31.86
C PRO A 126 4.85 29.23 32.26
N GLY A 127 4.23 30.24 31.62
CA GLY A 127 4.48 31.65 31.91
C GLY A 127 5.80 32.20 31.37
N ALA A 128 6.49 31.47 30.49
CA ALA A 128 7.66 31.92 29.76
C ALA A 128 7.37 31.99 28.25
N ASP A 129 8.10 32.85 27.52
CA ASP A 129 8.02 32.92 26.07
C ASP A 129 8.51 31.60 25.42
N PRO A 130 7.89 31.17 24.30
CA PRO A 130 8.29 29.95 23.62
C PRO A 130 9.66 30.10 22.95
N VAL A 131 10.49 29.06 23.08
CA VAL A 131 11.85 29.01 22.53
C VAL A 131 11.86 28.14 21.29
N VAL A 132 12.37 28.68 20.18
CA VAL A 132 12.62 27.93 18.95
C VAL A 132 14.09 28.10 18.56
N THR A 133 14.75 26.99 18.25
CA THR A 133 16.15 26.95 17.83
C THR A 133 16.36 25.90 16.75
N LEU A 134 17.20 26.19 15.77
CA LEU A 134 17.71 25.27 14.76
C LEU A 134 19.23 25.18 14.87
N GLY A 135 19.80 23.98 14.79
CA GLY A 135 21.25 23.79 14.63
C GLY A 135 21.72 24.12 13.22
N ASN A 136 20.88 23.84 12.22
CA ASN A 136 21.02 24.30 10.84
C ASN A 136 19.66 24.46 10.15
N LEU A 137 19.54 25.45 9.28
CA LEU A 137 18.45 25.60 8.30
C LEU A 137 19.05 26.11 6.98
N THR A 138 18.85 25.36 5.91
CA THR A 138 19.24 25.73 4.55
C THR A 138 18.04 25.74 3.62
N ILE A 139 18.05 26.66 2.66
CA ILE A 139 17.06 26.75 1.58
C ILE A 139 17.83 26.70 0.26
N GLY A 140 17.68 25.61 -0.49
CA GLY A 140 18.43 25.40 -1.74
C GLY A 140 19.95 25.39 -1.55
N GLY A 141 20.42 24.91 -0.38
CA GLY A 141 21.83 24.95 0.02
C GLY A 141 22.32 26.31 0.55
N THR A 142 21.49 27.36 0.57
CA THR A 142 21.83 28.63 1.22
C THR A 142 21.50 28.54 2.70
N ASP A 143 22.50 28.67 3.59
CA ASP A 143 22.31 28.71 5.04
C ASP A 143 21.63 30.03 5.46
N VAL A 144 20.56 29.90 6.27
CA VAL A 144 19.77 31.02 6.83
C VAL A 144 19.56 30.85 8.34
N THR A 145 20.36 30.00 8.99
CA THR A 145 20.22 29.59 10.40
C THR A 145 20.35 30.78 11.35
N ALA A 146 21.23 31.73 11.05
CA ALA A 146 21.47 32.91 11.87
C ALA A 146 20.26 33.86 11.86
N GLU A 147 19.71 34.14 10.68
CA GLU A 147 18.55 35.00 10.48
C GLU A 147 17.28 34.39 11.11
N ALA A 148 17.08 33.08 10.93
CA ALA A 148 15.96 32.34 11.46
C ALA A 148 15.96 32.28 13.00
N ASN A 149 17.10 31.95 13.62
CA ASN A 149 17.23 31.91 15.07
C ASN A 149 17.20 33.31 15.72
N ALA A 150 17.58 34.37 15.00
CA ALA A 150 17.65 35.73 15.55
C ALA A 150 16.28 36.41 15.73
N ARG A 151 15.18 35.87 15.17
CA ARG A 151 13.85 36.50 15.19
C ARG A 151 12.74 35.45 15.30
N PRO A 152 12.06 35.31 16.46
CA PRO A 152 10.80 34.58 16.53
C PRO A 152 9.78 35.16 15.53
N GLY A 153 9.14 34.31 14.73
CA GLY A 153 8.30 34.73 13.61
C GLY A 153 9.08 35.17 12.36
N TRP A 154 10.37 34.84 12.24
CA TRP A 154 11.13 34.99 10.99
C TRP A 154 10.39 34.30 9.84
N SER A 155 10.46 34.88 8.65
CA SER A 155 9.98 34.24 7.44
C SER A 155 10.71 34.73 6.20
N THR A 156 10.77 33.88 5.18
CA THR A 156 11.20 34.22 3.83
C THR A 156 10.29 33.54 2.82
N ASP A 157 10.03 34.23 1.71
CA ASP A 157 9.48 33.59 0.52
C ASP A 157 10.56 32.72 -0.14
N LEU A 158 10.14 31.61 -0.72
CA LEU A 158 10.96 30.80 -1.61
C LEU A 158 11.02 31.44 -3.01
N PRO A 159 12.02 31.11 -3.85
CA PRO A 159 12.08 31.55 -5.24
C PRO A 159 10.81 31.21 -6.02
N ASP A 160 10.49 32.03 -7.03
CA ASP A 160 9.29 31.88 -7.86
C ASP A 160 9.19 30.47 -8.49
N SER A 161 8.16 29.73 -8.09
CA SER A 161 7.77 28.44 -8.68
C SER A 161 6.63 28.65 -9.67
N ARG A 162 6.59 27.85 -10.74
CA ARG A 162 5.50 27.89 -11.74
C ARG A 162 4.13 27.57 -11.16
N TYR A 163 4.08 26.90 -10.01
CA TYR A 163 2.85 26.52 -9.34
C TYR A 163 2.30 27.65 -8.44
N GLY A 164 3.18 28.44 -7.81
CA GLY A 164 2.78 29.60 -7.00
C GLY A 164 3.75 29.95 -5.86
N PRO A 165 3.50 31.06 -5.13
CA PRO A 165 4.34 31.49 -4.02
C PRO A 165 4.27 30.51 -2.84
N THR A 166 5.35 30.43 -2.07
CA THR A 166 5.46 29.55 -0.90
C THR A 166 6.45 30.16 0.09
N ARG A 167 6.09 30.15 1.37
CA ARG A 167 6.80 30.84 2.44
C ARG A 167 7.27 29.87 3.50
N VAL A 168 8.54 30.00 3.90
CA VAL A 168 9.08 29.35 5.10
C VAL A 168 8.95 30.33 6.26
N LEU A 169 8.49 29.86 7.42
CA LEU A 169 8.38 30.62 8.66
C LEU A 169 8.97 29.83 9.82
N VAL A 170 9.63 30.52 10.76
CA VAL A 170 10.25 29.92 11.95
C VAL A 170 9.71 30.58 13.23
N GLY A 171 9.29 29.77 14.20
CA GLY A 171 8.78 30.23 15.49
C GLY A 171 7.48 31.02 15.41
N THR A 172 6.48 30.54 14.67
CA THR A 172 5.17 31.22 14.58
C THR A 172 4.28 30.86 15.77
N THR A 173 3.95 31.81 16.63
CA THR A 173 3.06 31.63 17.78
C THR A 173 1.66 32.21 17.52
N THR A 174 0.62 31.48 17.95
CA THR A 174 -0.79 31.89 17.94
C THR A 174 -1.44 31.58 19.29
N THR A 175 -2.13 32.54 19.89
CA THR A 175 -2.81 32.38 21.19
C THR A 175 -4.32 32.28 21.02
N SER A 176 -4.90 31.22 21.57
CA SER A 176 -6.34 30.96 21.59
C SER A 176 -7.07 31.77 22.66
N ALA A 177 -8.40 31.87 22.57
CA ALA A 177 -9.24 32.70 23.45
C ALA A 177 -9.32 32.21 24.91
N ASP A 178 -8.87 30.98 25.18
CA ASP A 178 -8.64 30.38 26.50
C ASP A 178 -7.28 30.75 27.12
N GLY A 179 -6.42 31.45 26.37
CA GLY A 179 -5.04 31.77 26.75
C GLY A 179 -4.01 30.71 26.36
N THR A 180 -4.40 29.65 25.64
CA THR A 180 -3.46 28.61 25.18
C THR A 180 -2.61 29.12 24.02
N ALA A 181 -1.29 29.22 24.24
CA ALA A 181 -0.32 29.64 23.24
C ALA A 181 0.24 28.42 22.49
N THR A 182 0.05 28.38 21.17
CA THR A 182 0.59 27.34 20.28
C THR A 182 1.69 27.91 19.42
N THR A 183 2.88 27.29 19.40
CA THR A 183 4.04 27.70 18.62
C THR A 183 4.48 26.59 17.68
N VAL A 184 4.68 26.93 16.40
CA VAL A 184 5.26 26.04 15.39
C VAL A 184 6.72 26.42 15.16
N GLY A 185 7.62 25.42 15.19
CA GLY A 185 9.06 25.56 15.03
C GLY A 185 9.45 25.97 13.62
N LEU A 186 9.15 25.10 12.65
CA LEU A 186 9.32 25.34 11.23
C LEU A 186 7.96 25.13 10.54
N ARG A 187 7.49 26.12 9.79
CA ARG A 187 6.25 26.06 9.01
C ARG A 187 6.56 26.38 7.56
N ILE A 188 5.97 25.64 6.65
CA ILE A 188 5.97 25.96 5.22
C ILE A 188 4.51 26.13 4.82
N ASP A 189 4.14 27.30 4.28
CA ASP A 189 2.82 27.56 3.70
C ASP A 189 2.96 27.79 2.19
N GLY A 190 2.19 27.06 1.39
CA GLY A 190 1.87 27.45 0.02
C GLY A 190 0.57 28.25 -0.03
N ASP A 191 0.45 29.20 -0.95
CA ASP A 191 -0.86 29.79 -1.27
C ASP A 191 -1.77 28.75 -1.94
N SER A 192 -3.09 28.98 -1.96
CA SER A 192 -4.05 28.09 -2.62
C SER A 192 -3.72 27.93 -4.12
N GLY A 193 -3.37 26.71 -4.53
CA GLY A 193 -2.92 26.38 -5.89
C GLY A 193 -1.40 26.22 -6.03
N ALA A 194 -0.60 26.64 -5.04
CA ALA A 194 0.86 26.63 -5.13
C ALA A 194 1.47 25.21 -5.04
N SER A 195 0.83 24.30 -4.32
CA SER A 195 1.38 22.98 -3.98
C SER A 195 0.24 22.09 -3.52
N GLU A 196 0.35 20.78 -3.75
CA GLU A 196 -0.59 19.79 -3.19
C GLU A 196 -0.51 19.85 -1.66
N ILE A 197 0.70 19.92 -1.13
CA ILE A 197 0.93 20.23 0.28
C ILE A 197 0.75 21.73 0.48
N SER A 198 -0.40 22.17 0.96
CA SER A 198 -0.63 23.59 1.33
C SER A 198 0.15 23.97 2.59
N ARG A 199 0.40 23.01 3.49
CA ARG A 199 1.14 23.27 4.72
C ARG A 199 1.92 22.07 5.24
N VAL A 200 3.17 22.34 5.60
CA VAL A 200 3.96 21.53 6.52
C VAL A 200 4.08 22.27 7.85
N ARG A 201 3.88 21.57 8.97
CA ARG A 201 4.34 22.00 10.30
C ARG A 201 5.34 20.99 10.82
N ALA A 202 6.57 21.41 11.09
CA ALA A 202 7.58 20.59 11.74
C ALA A 202 7.88 21.19 13.12
N GLY A 203 7.63 20.39 14.15
CA GLY A 203 7.64 20.78 15.55
C GLY A 203 6.49 21.75 15.89
N SER A 204 5.52 21.31 16.70
CA SER A 204 4.51 22.20 17.27
C SER A 204 4.35 21.93 18.76
N VAL A 205 4.21 22.99 19.56
CA VAL A 205 3.98 22.90 21.02
C VAL A 205 2.84 23.84 21.41
N SER A 206 1.97 23.40 22.31
CA SER A 206 0.91 24.22 22.89
C SER A 206 1.02 24.17 24.41
N CYS A 207 1.00 25.35 25.05
CA CYS A 207 0.93 25.47 26.50
C CYS A 207 -0.28 26.34 26.87
N ALA A 208 -1.14 25.83 27.74
CA ALA A 208 -2.21 26.59 28.36
C ALA A 208 -1.65 27.68 29.29
N ALA A 209 -2.47 28.69 29.61
CA ALA A 209 -2.05 29.79 30.47
C ALA A 209 -1.56 29.29 31.84
N ALA A 210 -0.50 29.90 32.39
CA ALA A 210 0.23 29.37 33.57
C ALA A 210 -0.64 29.08 34.81
N SER A 211 -1.80 29.72 34.94
CA SER A 211 -2.78 29.46 36.01
C SER A 211 -3.51 28.11 35.91
N SER A 212 -3.36 27.35 34.83
CA SER A 212 -3.99 26.02 34.65
C SER A 212 -3.05 24.84 34.92
N TRP A 213 -1.85 25.08 35.46
CA TRP A 213 -0.79 24.07 35.58
C TRP A 213 -0.61 23.58 37.04
N PRO A 214 -0.48 22.26 37.27
CA PRO A 214 -0.23 21.69 38.61
C PRO A 214 1.26 21.74 39.00
N THR A 215 1.53 21.90 40.30
CA THR A 215 2.86 22.12 40.88
C THR A 215 3.70 20.83 41.02
N PRO A 216 5.00 20.79 40.63
CA PRO A 216 5.83 19.57 40.62
C PRO A 216 6.52 19.20 41.95
N THR A 217 7.09 17.98 42.05
CA THR A 217 7.76 17.37 43.24
C THR A 217 8.95 16.45 42.82
N PRO A 218 10.11 16.36 43.52
CA PRO A 218 11.39 15.83 42.96
C PRO A 218 11.95 14.45 43.46
N THR A 219 12.84 13.80 42.66
CA THR A 219 13.50 12.46 42.91
C THR A 219 14.91 12.29 42.20
N PRO A 220 15.89 11.42 42.64
CA PRO A 220 17.31 11.36 42.14
C PRO A 220 17.88 10.04 41.47
N THR A 221 19.21 9.97 41.13
CA THR A 221 19.94 9.08 40.12
C THR A 221 21.13 8.20 40.67
N PRO A 222 21.68 7.12 39.97
CA PRO A 222 22.97 7.14 39.16
C PRO A 222 23.21 6.01 38.04
N THR A 223 24.45 5.80 37.47
CA THR A 223 24.91 4.94 36.26
C THR A 223 26.33 4.25 36.44
N PRO A 224 27.13 3.57 35.52
CA PRO A 224 27.21 3.36 34.01
C PRO A 224 27.74 1.95 33.42
N THR A 225 28.36 1.85 32.19
CA THR A 225 28.74 0.61 31.37
C THR A 225 30.08 0.66 30.52
N PRO A 226 30.69 -0.50 30.05
CA PRO A 226 31.38 -0.64 28.70
C PRO A 226 31.52 -2.07 28.03
N THR A 227 31.95 -2.21 26.74
CA THR A 227 31.82 -3.44 25.83
C THR A 227 32.91 -3.67 24.70
N PRO A 228 33.37 -4.92 24.34
CA PRO A 228 33.45 -5.49 22.93
C PRO A 228 33.34 -7.08 22.81
N THR A 229 33.27 -7.91 21.72
CA THR A 229 33.43 -7.99 20.20
C THR A 229 34.86 -8.19 19.57
N PRO A 230 35.16 -8.66 18.29
CA PRO A 230 34.40 -9.28 17.13
C PRO A 230 35.09 -10.36 16.14
N THR A 231 34.34 -10.93 15.14
CA THR A 231 34.64 -11.46 13.71
C THR A 231 35.70 -12.59 13.36
N PRO A 232 35.84 -13.18 12.09
CA PRO A 232 35.25 -13.09 10.67
C PRO A 232 34.91 -14.51 9.96
N THR A 233 34.77 -14.88 8.63
CA THR A 233 34.23 -14.42 7.27
C THR A 233 34.28 -15.59 6.15
N PRO A 234 33.47 -15.66 5.02
CA PRO A 234 33.29 -16.84 4.07
C PRO A 234 33.46 -16.64 2.49
N THR A 235 33.07 -17.60 1.57
CA THR A 235 33.11 -17.52 0.05
C THR A 235 32.20 -18.55 -0.78
N PRO A 236 31.63 -18.28 -2.02
CA PRO A 236 30.64 -19.13 -2.79
C PRO A 236 30.83 -19.38 -4.36
N VAL A 237 30.00 -20.23 -5.06
CA VAL A 237 29.87 -20.42 -6.58
C VAL A 237 28.49 -21.10 -7.08
N PRO A 238 28.12 -21.40 -8.39
CA PRO A 238 26.83 -20.98 -9.03
C PRO A 238 25.95 -22.03 -9.86
N GLU A 239 25.27 -21.61 -10.96
CA GLU A 239 23.93 -22.00 -11.54
C GLU A 239 23.84 -22.44 -13.06
N PRO A 240 22.82 -23.25 -13.49
CA PRO A 240 22.18 -23.27 -14.85
C PRO A 240 20.61 -23.48 -14.84
N GLY A 241 19.74 -23.46 -15.90
CA GLY A 241 19.74 -23.25 -17.38
C GLY A 241 18.40 -23.70 -18.07
N ALA A 242 18.00 -23.27 -19.30
CA ALA A 242 16.61 -23.43 -19.88
C ALA A 242 16.42 -23.84 -21.40
N PRO A 243 15.20 -24.23 -21.90
CA PRO A 243 14.94 -24.88 -23.23
C PRO A 243 14.01 -24.13 -24.28
N PRO A 244 13.75 -24.67 -25.51
CA PRO A 244 13.20 -23.92 -26.70
C PRO A 244 11.78 -24.29 -27.25
N ALA A 245 11.35 -23.68 -28.38
CA ALA A 245 9.97 -23.62 -28.93
C ALA A 245 9.72 -24.24 -30.37
N ALA A 246 8.59 -23.94 -31.03
CA ALA A 246 7.97 -24.69 -32.15
C ALA A 246 7.81 -23.94 -33.52
N ASP A 247 7.11 -24.56 -34.49
CA ASP A 247 7.16 -24.36 -35.97
C ASP A 247 6.16 -23.29 -36.54
N PRO A 248 6.45 -22.53 -37.63
CA PRO A 248 5.72 -21.28 -37.94
C PRO A 248 4.80 -21.23 -39.19
N ASP A 249 4.83 -22.20 -40.11
CA ASP A 249 4.41 -21.98 -41.53
C ASP A 249 2.87 -21.82 -41.79
N ASP A 250 1.97 -22.19 -40.88
CA ASP A 250 0.51 -22.14 -41.12
C ASP A 250 -0.16 -20.78 -40.75
N ALA A 251 0.51 -19.93 -39.96
CA ALA A 251 -0.14 -18.77 -39.32
C ALA A 251 -0.49 -17.62 -40.29
N ALA A 252 0.35 -17.35 -41.30
CA ALA A 252 0.18 -16.18 -42.18
C ALA A 252 -0.86 -16.37 -43.31
N ALA A 253 -1.24 -17.61 -43.64
CA ALA A 253 -1.85 -17.95 -44.94
C ALA A 253 -3.21 -17.28 -45.24
N LEU A 254 -3.93 -16.81 -44.21
CA LEU A 254 -5.29 -16.26 -44.32
C LEU A 254 -5.46 -14.88 -43.68
N ARG A 255 -4.40 -14.27 -43.12
CA ARG A 255 -4.45 -12.91 -42.56
C ARG A 255 -4.59 -11.87 -43.68
N THR A 256 -5.38 -10.83 -43.44
CA THR A 256 -5.44 -9.62 -44.30
C THR A 256 -4.94 -8.39 -43.55
N VAL A 257 -4.37 -7.45 -44.29
CA VAL A 257 -3.87 -6.17 -43.76
C VAL A 257 -4.24 -5.04 -44.73
N SER A 258 -4.44 -3.82 -44.21
CA SER A 258 -4.83 -2.66 -45.01
C SER A 258 -4.33 -1.35 -44.40
N GLY A 259 -3.83 -0.45 -45.25
CA GLY A 259 -3.21 0.81 -44.84
C GLY A 259 -4.22 1.89 -44.43
N ILE A 260 -5.13 2.26 -45.35
CA ILE A 260 -6.08 3.38 -45.17
C ILE A 260 -7.44 2.98 -45.73
N SER A 261 -8.48 3.02 -44.88
CA SER A 261 -9.89 2.94 -45.27
C SER A 261 -10.62 4.24 -44.91
N VAL A 262 -11.52 4.69 -45.77
CA VAL A 262 -12.34 5.90 -45.54
C VAL A 262 -13.76 5.65 -46.04
N THR A 263 -14.75 5.92 -45.19
CA THR A 263 -16.17 5.68 -45.45
C THR A 263 -16.97 6.96 -45.24
N ALA A 264 -17.75 7.37 -46.22
CA ALA A 264 -18.60 8.56 -46.15
C ALA A 264 -19.78 8.38 -45.16
N PRO A 265 -20.39 9.48 -44.67
CA PRO A 265 -21.56 9.40 -43.79
C PRO A 265 -22.82 8.74 -44.39
N ASP A 266 -22.86 8.48 -45.70
CA ASP A 266 -23.92 7.72 -46.37
C ASP A 266 -23.61 6.21 -46.52
N GLY A 267 -22.44 5.76 -46.03
CA GLY A 267 -21.95 4.39 -46.12
C GLY A 267 -21.17 4.07 -47.40
N SER A 268 -20.91 5.03 -48.29
CA SER A 268 -20.08 4.80 -49.47
C SER A 268 -18.58 4.78 -49.14
N VAL A 269 -17.84 3.81 -49.69
CA VAL A 269 -16.40 3.66 -49.46
C VAL A 269 -15.63 4.57 -50.42
N LEU A 270 -14.86 5.51 -49.85
CA LEU A 270 -14.09 6.52 -50.59
C LEU A 270 -12.65 6.05 -50.84
N ILE A 271 -12.07 5.36 -49.85
CA ILE A 271 -10.79 4.64 -49.94
C ILE A 271 -11.01 3.24 -49.37
N ASP A 272 -10.73 2.20 -50.16
CA ASP A 272 -10.90 0.79 -49.78
C ASP A 272 -9.56 0.17 -49.38
N GLY A 273 -9.19 0.26 -48.09
CA GLY A 273 -8.04 -0.42 -47.48
C GLY A 273 -6.65 -0.14 -48.07
N GLN A 274 -6.45 0.91 -48.87
CA GLN A 274 -5.26 1.06 -49.69
C GLN A 274 -4.00 1.46 -48.91
N PRO A 275 -2.83 0.83 -49.16
CA PRO A 275 -2.64 -0.47 -49.81
C PRO A 275 -3.07 -1.63 -48.91
N ALA A 276 -3.77 -2.62 -49.49
CA ALA A 276 -4.16 -3.86 -48.81
C ALA A 276 -3.32 -5.05 -49.26
N LEU A 277 -3.13 -6.07 -48.42
CA LEU A 277 -2.50 -7.35 -48.76
C LEU A 277 -3.17 -8.54 -48.04
N THR A 278 -2.89 -9.76 -48.51
CA THR A 278 -3.38 -11.03 -47.95
C THR A 278 -2.26 -12.06 -48.04
N GLY A 279 -2.06 -12.85 -46.97
CA GLY A 279 -0.88 -13.71 -46.84
C GLY A 279 0.38 -12.94 -46.44
N ALA A 280 1.55 -13.55 -46.58
CA ALA A 280 2.84 -12.87 -46.33
C ALA A 280 3.31 -12.03 -47.53
N GLY A 281 3.94 -10.87 -47.25
CA GLY A 281 4.51 -9.95 -48.23
C GLY A 281 4.44 -8.48 -47.79
N THR A 282 5.05 -7.58 -48.57
CA THR A 282 5.06 -6.13 -48.34
C THR A 282 4.46 -5.38 -49.54
N ARG A 283 3.73 -4.27 -49.27
CA ARG A 283 3.28 -3.31 -50.27
C ARG A 283 3.48 -1.88 -49.75
N THR A 284 3.99 -1.00 -50.61
CA THR A 284 4.18 0.43 -50.32
C THR A 284 3.52 1.28 -51.40
N VAL A 285 2.87 2.38 -50.99
CA VAL A 285 2.23 3.36 -51.87
C VAL A 285 2.57 4.77 -51.39
N ASP A 286 3.31 5.52 -52.24
CA ASP A 286 3.78 6.88 -51.94
C ASP A 286 2.64 7.87 -51.62
N ARG A 287 1.47 7.66 -52.23
CA ARG A 287 0.28 8.49 -52.04
C ARG A 287 -1.02 7.71 -52.23
N VAL A 288 -1.92 7.82 -51.27
CA VAL A 288 -3.31 7.36 -51.32
C VAL A 288 -4.23 8.57 -51.34
N ALA A 289 -5.37 8.50 -52.04
CA ALA A 289 -6.39 9.55 -52.10
C ALA A 289 -7.77 8.96 -52.40
N SER A 290 -8.84 9.64 -51.98
CA SER A 290 -10.21 9.21 -52.26
C SER A 290 -10.53 9.11 -53.76
N THR A 291 -11.33 8.11 -54.10
CA THR A 291 -11.73 7.78 -55.48
C THR A 291 -12.69 8.80 -56.12
N ASP A 292 -13.44 9.53 -55.31
CA ASP A 292 -14.35 10.63 -55.69
C ASP A 292 -13.64 11.99 -55.80
N GLY A 293 -12.37 12.08 -55.37
CA GLY A 293 -11.63 13.34 -55.26
C GLY A 293 -11.87 14.11 -53.96
N SER A 294 -12.54 13.52 -52.97
CA SER A 294 -12.76 14.12 -51.65
C SER A 294 -11.48 14.30 -50.83
N SER A 295 -11.64 14.88 -49.65
CA SER A 295 -10.62 15.55 -48.87
C SER A 295 -9.58 14.66 -48.17
N SER A 296 -9.75 13.34 -48.18
CA SER A 296 -8.86 12.38 -47.50
C SER A 296 -7.66 12.00 -48.38
N THR A 297 -6.45 12.26 -47.90
CA THR A 297 -5.21 11.83 -48.57
C THR A 297 -4.18 11.28 -47.58
N GLY A 298 -3.50 10.21 -47.97
CA GLY A 298 -2.37 9.61 -47.25
C GLY A 298 -1.08 9.67 -48.06
N ARG A 299 0.07 9.57 -47.39
CA ARG A 299 1.41 9.47 -48.00
C ARG A 299 2.27 8.46 -47.27
N GLY A 300 3.25 7.91 -47.98
CA GLY A 300 4.25 7.00 -47.42
C GLY A 300 3.61 5.81 -46.71
N VAL A 301 2.65 5.17 -47.37
CA VAL A 301 1.83 4.13 -46.75
C VAL A 301 2.45 2.76 -47.06
N THR A 302 3.02 2.11 -46.06
CA THR A 302 3.61 0.77 -46.16
C THR A 302 2.84 -0.20 -45.28
N VAL A 303 2.65 -1.41 -45.80
CA VAL A 303 2.07 -2.55 -45.09
C VAL A 303 2.90 -3.80 -45.35
N THR A 304 3.13 -4.59 -44.31
CA THR A 304 3.87 -5.86 -44.36
C THR A 304 3.13 -6.91 -43.54
N THR A 305 3.18 -8.17 -43.99
CA THR A 305 2.94 -9.35 -43.15
C THR A 305 4.08 -10.33 -43.36
N THR A 306 4.67 -10.85 -42.30
CA THR A 306 5.77 -11.83 -42.31
C THR A 306 5.24 -13.27 -42.37
N PRO A 307 6.08 -14.28 -42.72
CA PRO A 307 5.63 -15.67 -42.86
C PRO A 307 5.10 -16.32 -41.56
N ASP A 308 5.58 -15.85 -40.41
CA ASP A 308 5.09 -16.21 -39.07
C ASP A 308 3.73 -15.58 -38.71
N GLY A 309 3.22 -14.66 -39.54
CA GLY A 309 1.94 -14.01 -39.37
C GLY A 309 1.97 -12.66 -38.66
N ALA A 310 3.13 -12.14 -38.24
CA ALA A 310 3.20 -10.76 -37.73
C ALA A 310 2.93 -9.74 -38.86
N SER A 311 2.50 -8.53 -38.52
CA SER A 311 2.18 -7.47 -39.49
C SER A 311 2.63 -6.09 -39.06
N ASP A 312 3.25 -5.35 -39.96
CA ASP A 312 3.68 -3.96 -39.74
C ASP A 312 2.91 -3.00 -40.67
N ILE A 313 2.48 -1.86 -40.14
CA ILE A 313 1.90 -0.74 -40.88
C ILE A 313 2.70 0.52 -40.56
N GLY A 314 3.04 1.31 -41.60
CA GLY A 314 3.63 2.63 -41.47
C GLY A 314 2.94 3.65 -42.37
N ILE A 315 2.64 4.84 -41.85
CA ILE A 315 1.99 5.93 -42.58
C ILE A 315 2.69 7.26 -42.25
N ASP A 316 3.49 7.78 -43.19
CA ASP A 316 4.20 9.06 -43.01
C ASP A 316 3.25 10.22 -42.67
N SER A 317 2.10 10.29 -43.34
CA SER A 317 1.05 11.26 -43.03
C SER A 317 -0.33 10.86 -43.58
N PHE A 318 -1.39 11.18 -42.85
CA PHE A 318 -2.77 11.22 -43.35
C PHE A 318 -3.42 12.57 -43.03
N GLU A 319 -4.30 13.05 -43.90
CA GLU A 319 -5.00 14.32 -43.72
C GLU A 319 -6.38 14.31 -44.39
N GLN A 320 -7.40 14.83 -43.69
CA GLN A 320 -8.75 15.06 -44.19
C GLN A 320 -9.12 16.55 -44.08
N VAL A 321 -9.16 17.27 -45.20
CA VAL A 321 -9.35 18.74 -45.29
C VAL A 321 -10.75 19.13 -45.80
N PRO A 322 -11.74 19.48 -44.95
CA PRO A 322 -13.14 19.62 -45.37
C PRO A 322 -13.35 20.65 -46.50
N GLY A 323 -13.99 20.22 -47.60
CA GLY A 323 -14.30 21.04 -48.77
C GLY A 323 -13.13 21.24 -49.77
N ALA A 324 -12.05 20.47 -49.69
CA ALA A 324 -10.90 20.58 -50.60
C ALA A 324 -11.18 20.28 -52.09
N ASP A 325 -12.31 19.63 -52.37
CA ASP A 325 -12.86 19.35 -53.69
C ASP A 325 -13.57 20.58 -54.33
N THR A 326 -14.09 21.48 -53.49
CA THR A 326 -15.07 22.52 -53.86
C THR A 326 -14.65 23.95 -53.52
N ASP A 327 -13.70 24.13 -52.59
CA ASP A 327 -13.15 25.44 -52.20
C ASP A 327 -11.62 25.48 -52.36
N PRO A 328 -11.07 26.31 -53.27
CA PRO A 328 -9.62 26.42 -53.48
C PRO A 328 -8.86 27.08 -52.32
N VAL A 329 -9.53 27.62 -51.29
CA VAL A 329 -8.88 28.04 -50.03
C VAL A 329 -9.10 27.04 -48.87
N ALA A 330 -9.71 25.89 -49.11
CA ALA A 330 -9.87 24.84 -48.09
C ALA A 330 -8.53 24.34 -47.53
N GLY A 331 -7.45 24.34 -48.33
CA GLY A 331 -6.09 24.03 -47.88
C GLY A 331 -5.49 24.99 -46.83
N TYR A 332 -6.19 26.08 -46.50
CA TYR A 332 -5.87 26.99 -45.39
C TYR A 332 -6.86 26.87 -44.21
N ARG A 333 -7.89 26.02 -44.32
CA ARG A 333 -8.80 25.65 -43.23
C ARG A 333 -8.13 24.61 -42.34
N TRP A 334 -8.69 24.40 -41.15
CA TRP A 334 -8.23 23.36 -40.25
C TRP A 334 -8.77 21.99 -40.69
N PRO A 335 -7.94 20.92 -40.73
CA PRO A 335 -8.40 19.56 -41.01
C PRO A 335 -9.44 19.09 -40.00
N ALA A 336 -10.30 18.16 -40.42
CA ALA A 336 -11.18 17.42 -39.51
C ALA A 336 -10.34 16.47 -38.64
N VAL A 337 -9.48 15.69 -39.30
CA VAL A 337 -8.42 14.87 -38.71
C VAL A 337 -7.14 14.93 -39.56
N ARG A 338 -5.97 14.90 -38.90
CA ARG A 338 -4.64 14.82 -39.50
C ARG A 338 -3.74 13.98 -38.58
N VAL A 339 -2.89 13.14 -39.17
CA VAL A 339 -2.03 12.16 -38.50
C VAL A 339 -0.63 12.19 -39.12
N TYR A 340 0.43 12.09 -38.31
CA TYR A 340 1.83 12.06 -38.77
C TYR A 340 2.62 10.89 -38.17
N GLY A 341 3.39 10.19 -39.02
CA GLY A 341 4.36 9.18 -38.61
C GLY A 341 3.79 7.99 -37.83
N LEU A 342 2.52 7.63 -38.09
CA LEU A 342 1.86 6.47 -37.48
C LEU A 342 2.61 5.20 -37.86
N HIS A 343 2.95 4.39 -36.86
CA HIS A 343 3.39 3.02 -37.04
C HIS A 343 2.61 2.08 -36.13
N ALA A 344 2.33 0.88 -36.59
CA ALA A 344 1.68 -0.16 -35.80
C ALA A 344 2.28 -1.52 -36.11
N HIS A 345 2.51 -2.31 -35.07
CA HIS A 345 3.00 -3.70 -35.18
C HIS A 345 1.99 -4.63 -34.52
N VAL A 346 1.62 -5.69 -35.24
CA VAL A 346 0.63 -6.69 -34.82
C VAL A 346 1.27 -8.07 -34.81
N THR A 347 1.37 -8.69 -33.63
CA THR A 347 1.98 -10.03 -33.48
C THR A 347 1.15 -11.10 -34.19
N PRO A 348 1.67 -12.34 -34.42
CA PRO A 348 0.89 -13.44 -34.97
C PRO A 348 -0.42 -13.72 -34.21
N GLU A 349 -0.38 -13.61 -32.87
CA GLU A 349 -1.50 -13.82 -31.94
C GLU A 349 -2.51 -12.66 -31.92
N GLY A 350 -2.16 -11.52 -32.50
CA GLY A 350 -3.05 -10.36 -32.59
C GLY A 350 -3.03 -9.44 -31.37
N ALA A 351 -1.92 -9.36 -30.65
CA ALA A 351 -1.60 -8.15 -29.89
C ALA A 351 -1.20 -7.04 -30.88
N MET A 352 -1.53 -5.78 -30.58
CA MET A 352 -1.28 -4.62 -31.47
C MET A 352 -0.68 -3.48 -30.66
N THR A 353 0.56 -3.12 -31.01
CA THR A 353 1.18 -1.88 -30.56
C THR A 353 0.95 -0.79 -31.61
N VAL A 354 0.77 0.45 -31.15
CA VAL A 354 0.58 1.64 -31.99
C VAL A 354 1.49 2.75 -31.45
N GLY A 355 2.20 3.44 -32.33
CA GLY A 355 3.13 4.51 -31.98
C GLY A 355 3.23 5.57 -33.07
N PHE A 356 3.95 6.65 -32.77
CA PHE A 356 4.09 7.81 -33.66
C PHE A 356 5.54 8.31 -33.68
N ALA A 357 5.96 8.92 -34.79
CA ALA A 357 7.32 9.47 -34.92
C ALA A 357 7.58 10.68 -33.99
N ASP A 358 6.52 11.39 -33.57
CA ASP A 358 6.53 12.43 -32.54
C ASP A 358 5.13 12.47 -31.87
N GLU A 359 4.99 11.79 -30.73
CA GLU A 359 3.74 11.70 -29.96
C GLU A 359 3.17 13.08 -29.56
N SER A 360 4.01 14.11 -29.43
CA SER A 360 3.58 15.46 -29.02
C SER A 360 2.84 16.22 -30.12
N SER A 361 3.06 15.82 -31.39
CA SER A 361 2.50 16.44 -32.60
C SER A 361 2.04 15.39 -33.61
N ALA A 362 1.54 14.26 -33.11
CA ALA A 362 1.15 13.09 -33.90
C ALA A 362 -0.23 13.23 -34.54
N VAL A 363 -1.26 13.56 -33.73
CA VAL A 363 -2.67 13.58 -34.17
C VAL A 363 -3.33 14.93 -33.85
N PHE A 364 -3.90 15.55 -34.88
CA PHE A 364 -4.65 16.80 -34.79
C PHE A 364 -6.10 16.55 -35.21
N VAL A 365 -7.05 16.82 -34.33
CA VAL A 365 -8.49 16.60 -34.57
C VAL A 365 -9.29 17.74 -33.96
N ASN A 366 -10.34 18.19 -34.65
CA ASN A 366 -11.25 19.26 -34.19
C ASN A 366 -10.51 20.56 -33.72
N GLY A 367 -9.32 20.84 -34.25
CA GLY A 367 -8.53 22.03 -33.92
C GLY A 367 -7.54 21.90 -32.76
N VAL A 368 -7.35 20.71 -32.20
CA VAL A 368 -6.47 20.45 -31.05
C VAL A 368 -5.51 19.31 -31.37
N TRP A 369 -4.25 19.44 -30.94
CA TRP A 369 -3.31 18.32 -30.88
C TRP A 369 -3.65 17.45 -29.68
N ILE A 370 -3.99 16.18 -29.92
CA ILE A 370 -4.37 15.25 -28.86
C ILE A 370 -3.16 14.43 -28.40
N ASN A 371 -3.11 14.12 -27.11
CA ASN A 371 -2.10 13.23 -26.55
C ASN A 371 -2.37 11.80 -27.04
N THR A 372 -1.41 11.19 -27.74
CA THR A 372 -1.55 9.82 -28.25
C THR A 372 -1.28 8.73 -27.22
N ALA A 373 -0.90 9.08 -25.99
CA ALA A 373 -0.69 8.12 -24.90
C ALA A 373 -2.00 7.56 -24.31
N THR A 374 -3.16 8.12 -24.68
CA THR A 374 -4.50 7.69 -24.22
C THR A 374 -5.24 6.94 -25.32
N ASP A 375 -5.63 5.69 -25.04
CA ASP A 375 -6.23 4.74 -25.97
C ASP A 375 -7.56 5.21 -26.62
N LEU A 376 -8.23 6.21 -26.03
CA LEU A 376 -9.47 6.82 -26.53
C LEU A 376 -9.49 8.35 -26.28
N TYR A 377 -9.76 9.14 -27.32
CA TYR A 377 -10.06 10.57 -27.21
C TYR A 377 -11.50 10.85 -27.69
N THR A 378 -12.27 11.54 -26.85
CA THR A 378 -13.62 12.05 -27.18
C THR A 378 -13.60 13.58 -27.19
N GLY A 379 -13.80 14.18 -28.37
CA GLY A 379 -13.91 15.63 -28.53
C GLY A 379 -15.35 16.09 -28.43
N VAL A 380 -15.64 17.04 -27.53
CA VAL A 380 -16.98 17.59 -27.28
C VAL A 380 -17.23 18.94 -27.98
N ASP A 381 -18.50 19.38 -28.01
CA ASP A 381 -18.88 20.74 -28.40
C ASP A 381 -18.95 21.72 -27.22
N ALA A 382 -19.31 22.97 -27.51
CA ALA A 382 -19.41 24.06 -26.53
C ALA A 382 -20.51 23.83 -25.47
N GLU A 383 -21.41 22.87 -25.68
CA GLU A 383 -22.43 22.45 -24.72
C GLU A 383 -22.11 21.09 -24.08
N GLY A 384 -20.89 20.56 -24.28
CA GLY A 384 -20.39 19.33 -23.66
C GLY A 384 -20.89 18.03 -24.28
N ARG A 385 -21.49 18.05 -25.48
CA ARG A 385 -21.94 16.84 -26.18
C ARG A 385 -20.83 16.28 -27.06
N GLU A 386 -20.69 14.96 -27.13
CA GLU A 386 -19.68 14.32 -27.99
C GLU A 386 -19.87 14.70 -29.47
N ARG A 387 -18.75 14.99 -30.15
CA ARG A 387 -18.71 15.27 -31.60
C ARG A 387 -17.85 14.29 -32.37
N VAL A 388 -16.68 13.97 -31.84
CA VAL A 388 -15.66 13.17 -32.51
C VAL A 388 -15.07 12.15 -31.55
N ARG A 389 -14.68 11.00 -32.10
CA ARG A 389 -13.99 9.94 -31.38
C ARG A 389 -12.73 9.56 -32.15
N ILE A 390 -11.61 9.42 -31.45
CA ILE A 390 -10.40 8.75 -31.92
C ILE A 390 -10.16 7.56 -31.00
N ALA A 391 -10.17 6.34 -31.52
CA ALA A 391 -9.71 5.15 -30.80
C ALA A 391 -8.38 4.68 -31.39
N PHE A 392 -7.46 4.27 -30.52
CA PHE A 392 -6.18 3.67 -30.90
C PHE A 392 -6.17 2.18 -30.55
N GLY A 393 -5.63 1.33 -31.44
CA GLY A 393 -5.56 -0.12 -31.20
C GLY A 393 -6.93 -0.80 -31.02
N GLU A 394 -7.98 -0.33 -31.71
CA GLU A 394 -9.33 -0.85 -31.56
C GLU A 394 -9.39 -2.33 -31.95
N ARG A 395 -9.86 -3.19 -31.04
CA ARG A 395 -10.12 -4.62 -31.31
C ARG A 395 -11.61 -4.92 -31.38
N THR A 396 -12.05 -5.47 -32.50
CA THR A 396 -13.39 -6.02 -32.70
C THR A 396 -13.32 -7.52 -33.02
N VAL A 397 -14.35 -8.28 -32.62
CA VAL A 397 -14.45 -9.72 -32.90
C VAL A 397 -15.75 -9.98 -33.66
N GLY A 398 -15.64 -10.61 -34.83
CA GLY A 398 -16.75 -10.96 -35.70
C GLY A 398 -17.57 -12.13 -35.17
N ALA A 399 -18.82 -12.24 -35.63
CA ALA A 399 -19.71 -13.34 -35.27
C ALA A 399 -19.26 -14.71 -35.83
N ASP A 400 -18.26 -14.72 -36.71
CA ASP A 400 -17.55 -15.89 -37.24
C ASP A 400 -16.28 -16.26 -36.45
N GLY A 401 -15.93 -15.47 -35.42
CA GLY A 401 -14.70 -15.63 -34.63
C GLY A 401 -13.47 -14.94 -35.21
N SER A 402 -13.58 -14.22 -36.34
CA SER A 402 -12.49 -13.37 -36.83
C SER A 402 -12.20 -12.23 -35.84
N THR A 403 -10.95 -11.79 -35.75
CA THR A 403 -10.57 -10.56 -35.02
C THR A 403 -10.17 -9.50 -36.04
N THR A 404 -10.73 -8.30 -35.95
CA THR A 404 -10.23 -7.12 -36.67
C THR A 404 -9.65 -6.11 -35.69
N LEU A 405 -8.41 -5.69 -35.96
CA LEU A 405 -7.63 -4.72 -35.20
C LEU A 405 -7.43 -3.46 -36.05
N THR A 406 -7.63 -2.26 -35.51
CA THR A 406 -7.44 -0.98 -36.22
C THR A 406 -6.53 -0.06 -35.41
N ALA A 407 -5.39 0.33 -35.97
CA ALA A 407 -4.38 1.12 -35.27
C ALA A 407 -4.88 2.52 -34.87
N LEU A 408 -5.65 3.18 -35.74
CA LEU A 408 -6.34 4.44 -35.43
C LEU A 408 -7.70 4.49 -36.16
N HIS A 409 -8.79 4.60 -35.40
CA HIS A 409 -10.15 4.80 -35.92
C HIS A 409 -10.68 6.19 -35.54
N TYR A 410 -11.15 6.95 -36.54
CA TYR A 410 -11.78 8.27 -36.39
C TYR A 410 -13.26 8.19 -36.76
N THR A 411 -14.13 8.53 -35.81
CA THR A 411 -15.58 8.66 -36.01
C THR A 411 -16.01 10.11 -35.84
N ASP A 412 -16.73 10.68 -36.82
CA ASP A 412 -17.49 11.92 -36.65
C ASP A 412 -18.94 11.61 -36.23
N LEU A 413 -19.22 11.75 -34.94
CA LEU A 413 -20.54 11.53 -34.34
C LEU A 413 -21.56 12.60 -34.76
N THR A 414 -21.11 13.69 -35.41
CA THR A 414 -22.00 14.68 -36.03
C THR A 414 -22.40 14.32 -37.47
N GLY A 415 -21.77 13.29 -38.07
CA GLY A 415 -22.07 12.82 -39.43
C GLY A 415 -21.73 13.83 -40.54
N THR A 416 -20.81 14.76 -40.28
CA THR A 416 -20.42 15.82 -41.23
C THR A 416 -19.17 15.51 -42.04
N HIS A 417 -18.34 14.57 -41.57
CA HIS A 417 -17.09 14.15 -42.20
C HIS A 417 -17.03 12.62 -42.38
N PRO A 418 -16.30 12.11 -43.39
CA PRO A 418 -16.06 10.68 -43.55
C PRO A 418 -15.31 10.07 -42.35
N GLU A 419 -15.76 8.89 -41.95
CA GLU A 419 -15.09 7.99 -41.01
C GLU A 419 -13.77 7.49 -41.61
N VAL A 420 -12.74 7.27 -40.77
CA VAL A 420 -11.40 6.88 -41.22
C VAL A 420 -10.85 5.76 -40.34
N SER A 421 -10.36 4.68 -40.96
CA SER A 421 -9.58 3.63 -40.29
C SER A 421 -8.17 3.59 -40.88
N LEU A 422 -7.15 3.67 -40.04
CA LEU A 422 -5.74 3.57 -40.41
C LEU A 422 -5.15 2.30 -39.78
N GLY A 423 -4.42 1.52 -40.58
CA GLY A 423 -3.74 0.30 -40.15
C GLY A 423 -4.71 -0.77 -39.62
N THR A 424 -5.55 -1.31 -40.50
CA THR A 424 -6.52 -2.36 -40.14
C THR A 424 -5.99 -3.75 -40.53
N VAL A 425 -6.07 -4.70 -39.58
CA VAL A 425 -5.61 -6.09 -39.71
C VAL A 425 -6.76 -7.02 -39.35
N THR A 426 -7.15 -7.93 -40.25
CA THR A 426 -8.14 -8.98 -39.94
C THR A 426 -7.45 -10.34 -39.87
N ILE A 427 -7.54 -10.93 -38.69
CA ILE A 427 -7.10 -12.28 -38.34
C ILE A 427 -8.32 -13.20 -38.47
N PRO A 428 -8.25 -14.29 -39.26
CA PRO A 428 -9.34 -15.26 -39.37
C PRO A 428 -9.56 -15.98 -38.02
N PRO A 429 -10.74 -16.60 -37.80
CA PRO A 429 -10.90 -17.55 -36.70
C PRO A 429 -9.87 -18.68 -36.82
N SER A 430 -9.26 -19.07 -35.71
CA SER A 430 -8.39 -20.26 -35.64
C SER A 430 -9.14 -21.48 -36.16
N ALA A 431 -8.52 -22.25 -37.06
CA ALA A 431 -9.08 -23.48 -37.62
C ALA A 431 -8.98 -24.66 -36.63
N THR A 432 -9.40 -24.43 -35.38
CA THR A 432 -9.25 -25.37 -34.27
C THR A 432 -10.10 -26.61 -34.54
N ILE A 433 -9.43 -27.73 -34.86
CA ILE A 433 -10.06 -29.05 -34.84
C ILE A 433 -10.56 -29.28 -33.42
N PRO A 434 -11.86 -29.54 -33.18
CA PRO A 434 -12.36 -29.76 -31.82
C PRO A 434 -11.65 -30.97 -31.21
N VAL A 435 -10.80 -30.73 -30.20
CA VAL A 435 -10.18 -31.78 -29.40
C VAL A 435 -11.27 -32.37 -28.52
N PRO A 436 -11.71 -33.62 -28.75
CA PRO A 436 -12.62 -34.27 -27.81
C PRO A 436 -11.92 -34.39 -26.46
N ASP A 437 -12.70 -34.22 -25.40
CA ASP A 437 -12.32 -34.43 -24.00
C ASP A 437 -11.39 -33.40 -23.30
N ALA A 438 -10.99 -32.30 -23.96
CA ALA A 438 -10.26 -31.18 -23.37
C ALA A 438 -10.80 -30.72 -21.99
N ARG A 439 -9.93 -30.61 -20.97
CA ARG A 439 -10.32 -30.25 -19.60
C ARG A 439 -10.44 -28.76 -19.33
N VAL A 440 -9.53 -27.93 -19.84
CA VAL A 440 -9.57 -26.47 -19.62
C VAL A 440 -10.66 -25.89 -20.53
N THR A 441 -11.67 -25.29 -19.92
CA THR A 441 -12.82 -24.69 -20.63
C THR A 441 -12.64 -23.19 -20.84
N GLU A 442 -11.79 -22.55 -20.02
CA GLU A 442 -11.54 -21.11 -20.05
C GLU A 442 -10.20 -20.78 -19.36
N ALA A 443 -9.46 -19.80 -19.89
CA ALA A 443 -8.40 -19.12 -19.16
C ALA A 443 -8.38 -17.62 -19.51
N TRP A 444 -8.04 -16.76 -18.54
CA TRP A 444 -7.93 -15.31 -18.77
C TRP A 444 -6.95 -14.56 -17.85
N GLY A 445 -6.45 -13.45 -18.38
CA GLY A 445 -5.43 -12.59 -17.78
C GLY A 445 -5.89 -11.77 -16.57
N VAL A 446 -6.74 -10.77 -16.79
CA VAL A 446 -7.14 -9.76 -15.79
C VAL A 446 -8.65 -9.59 -15.75
N GLY A 447 -9.21 -9.51 -14.54
CA GLY A 447 -10.60 -9.13 -14.29
C GLY A 447 -10.70 -8.25 -13.04
N VAL A 448 -11.52 -7.20 -13.09
CA VAL A 448 -11.67 -6.23 -11.99
C VAL A 448 -13.15 -5.91 -11.78
N ARG A 449 -13.62 -5.97 -10.54
CA ARG A 449 -15.02 -5.68 -10.15
C ARG A 449 -15.07 -4.62 -9.06
N ALA A 450 -15.97 -3.65 -9.22
CA ALA A 450 -16.24 -2.67 -8.16
C ALA A 450 -16.96 -3.33 -6.97
N ALA A 451 -16.94 -2.67 -5.82
CA ALA A 451 -17.58 -3.14 -4.59
C ALA A 451 -19.12 -3.27 -4.66
N ASP A 452 -19.76 -2.76 -5.72
CA ASP A 452 -21.19 -2.97 -6.01
C ASP A 452 -21.46 -4.20 -6.92
N GLY A 453 -20.42 -4.91 -7.33
CA GLY A 453 -20.47 -6.07 -8.24
C GLY A 453 -20.43 -5.72 -9.74
N SER A 454 -20.37 -4.42 -10.10
CA SER A 454 -20.18 -4.02 -11.50
C SER A 454 -18.78 -4.37 -12.02
N THR A 455 -18.66 -4.68 -13.31
CA THR A 455 -17.41 -5.10 -13.94
C THR A 455 -16.69 -3.88 -14.53
N LEU A 456 -15.51 -3.55 -13.98
CA LEU A 456 -14.67 -2.43 -14.43
C LEU A 456 -13.67 -2.86 -15.52
N VAL A 457 -13.16 -4.09 -15.41
CA VAL A 457 -12.37 -4.78 -16.44
C VAL A 457 -12.99 -6.15 -16.65
N SER A 458 -13.58 -6.36 -17.82
CA SER A 458 -14.06 -7.69 -18.24
C SER A 458 -12.88 -8.65 -18.39
N PRO A 459 -13.03 -9.94 -18.02
CA PRO A 459 -12.00 -10.97 -18.18
C PRO A 459 -11.30 -10.96 -19.55
N GLN A 460 -10.04 -10.50 -19.59
CA GLN A 460 -9.27 -10.38 -20.83
C GLN A 460 -7.73 -10.40 -20.59
N PRO A 461 -6.91 -10.77 -21.60
CA PRO A 461 -7.29 -11.59 -22.76
C PRO A 461 -7.91 -12.91 -22.28
N ARG A 462 -8.83 -13.47 -23.06
CA ARG A 462 -9.63 -14.65 -22.71
C ARG A 462 -9.54 -15.67 -23.85
N VAL A 463 -9.36 -16.94 -23.49
CA VAL A 463 -9.25 -18.08 -24.40
C VAL A 463 -10.17 -19.22 -23.92
N THR A 464 -10.67 -20.05 -24.85
CA THR A 464 -11.72 -21.05 -24.54
C THR A 464 -11.62 -22.37 -25.30
N ALA A 465 -10.71 -22.52 -26.27
CA ALA A 465 -10.47 -23.76 -26.99
C ALA A 465 -9.01 -24.24 -26.85
N ALA A 466 -8.80 -25.55 -27.04
CA ALA A 466 -7.48 -26.17 -27.00
C ALA A 466 -6.55 -25.58 -28.07
N GLY A 467 -5.36 -25.11 -27.67
CA GLY A 467 -4.41 -24.44 -28.54
C GLY A 467 -4.62 -22.93 -28.71
N ASP A 468 -5.69 -22.35 -28.17
CA ASP A 468 -5.89 -20.90 -28.18
C ASP A 468 -4.77 -20.19 -27.39
N ARG A 469 -4.25 -19.09 -27.95
CA ARG A 469 -3.37 -18.13 -27.27
C ARG A 469 -3.85 -16.72 -27.58
N SER A 470 -3.92 -15.86 -26.57
CA SER A 470 -4.38 -14.48 -26.72
C SER A 470 -3.60 -13.57 -25.77
N SER A 471 -3.11 -12.45 -26.29
CA SER A 471 -2.28 -11.47 -25.57
C SER A 471 -2.82 -10.06 -25.70
N ALA A 472 -2.48 -9.21 -24.73
CA ALA A 472 -2.81 -7.79 -24.68
C ALA A 472 -1.63 -7.03 -24.05
N ASP A 473 -0.98 -6.17 -24.85
CA ASP A 473 0.17 -5.38 -24.42
C ASP A 473 -0.19 -4.35 -23.34
N ARG A 474 -1.44 -3.89 -23.35
CA ARG A 474 -2.05 -3.02 -22.33
C ARG A 474 -3.50 -3.45 -22.07
N ILE A 475 -3.93 -3.37 -20.81
CA ILE A 475 -5.33 -3.41 -20.38
C ILE A 475 -5.57 -2.21 -19.46
N ALA A 476 -6.69 -1.51 -19.63
CA ALA A 476 -7.11 -0.41 -18.77
C ALA A 476 -8.60 -0.50 -18.39
N ALA A 477 -8.92 -0.14 -17.15
CA ALA A 477 -10.30 0.09 -16.71
C ALA A 477 -10.87 1.40 -17.28
N ARG A 478 -12.21 1.52 -17.29
CA ARG A 478 -12.91 2.77 -17.64
C ARG A 478 -13.52 3.43 -16.40
N ASP A 479 -13.25 4.72 -16.27
CA ASP A 479 -13.78 5.71 -15.31
C ASP A 479 -13.63 5.42 -13.79
N GLY A 480 -13.29 6.46 -13.02
CA GLY A 480 -13.21 6.45 -11.55
C GLY A 480 -12.03 5.68 -10.92
N PHE A 481 -11.76 4.46 -11.37
CA PHE A 481 -10.74 3.57 -10.82
C PHE A 481 -9.84 2.98 -11.91
N PRO A 482 -8.69 3.58 -12.24
CA PRO A 482 -7.73 2.95 -13.14
C PRO A 482 -7.08 1.73 -12.48
N ALA A 483 -7.52 0.57 -12.92
CA ALA A 483 -6.65 -0.59 -13.02
C ALA A 483 -5.92 -0.52 -14.37
N ARG A 484 -4.60 -0.71 -14.36
CA ARG A 484 -3.77 -0.89 -15.55
C ARG A 484 -3.05 -2.23 -15.48
N ALA A 485 -2.89 -2.90 -16.61
CA ALA A 485 -1.99 -4.04 -16.75
C ALA A 485 -1.22 -3.95 -18.06
N THR A 486 -0.04 -4.57 -18.12
CA THR A 486 0.76 -4.72 -19.34
C THR A 486 1.25 -6.15 -19.53
N ASP A 487 1.61 -6.47 -20.78
CA ASP A 487 2.26 -7.73 -21.16
C ASP A 487 1.46 -8.97 -20.72
N VAL A 488 0.14 -8.89 -20.89
CA VAL A 488 -0.77 -9.92 -20.39
C VAL A 488 -1.01 -10.97 -21.46
N THR A 489 -0.86 -12.26 -21.13
CA THR A 489 -1.13 -13.38 -22.05
C THR A 489 -1.90 -14.47 -21.34
N ALA A 490 -2.90 -15.06 -22.01
CA ALA A 490 -3.56 -16.30 -21.60
C ALA A 490 -3.52 -17.32 -22.74
N ALA A 491 -3.27 -18.59 -22.44
CA ALA A 491 -3.22 -19.67 -23.42
C ALA A 491 -3.68 -21.01 -22.84
N ILE A 492 -4.31 -21.83 -23.68
CA ILE A 492 -4.65 -23.23 -23.40
C ILE A 492 -3.77 -24.11 -24.29
N GLY A 493 -3.12 -25.12 -23.70
CA GLY A 493 -2.23 -26.03 -24.44
C GLY A 493 -2.97 -26.80 -25.54
N ALA A 494 -2.26 -27.25 -26.57
CA ALA A 494 -2.84 -27.87 -27.76
C ALA A 494 -3.68 -29.15 -27.51
N ALA A 495 -3.47 -29.84 -26.38
CA ALA A 495 -4.28 -30.97 -25.94
C ALA A 495 -5.56 -30.57 -25.17
N GLY A 496 -5.69 -29.30 -24.77
CA GLY A 496 -6.82 -28.81 -23.97
C GLY A 496 -6.72 -29.06 -22.47
N ASP A 497 -5.70 -29.78 -21.99
CA ASP A 497 -5.57 -30.16 -20.57
C ASP A 497 -4.67 -29.25 -19.73
N THR A 498 -3.95 -28.32 -20.35
CA THR A 498 -3.02 -27.40 -19.66
C THR A 498 -3.34 -25.96 -19.98
N ALA A 499 -2.99 -25.03 -19.10
CA ALA A 499 -3.12 -23.60 -19.33
C ALA A 499 -1.90 -22.83 -18.82
N SER A 500 -1.66 -21.65 -19.40
CA SER A 500 -0.68 -20.70 -18.90
C SER A 500 -1.25 -19.29 -18.97
N VAL A 501 -0.99 -18.48 -17.94
CA VAL A 501 -1.36 -17.07 -17.90
C VAL A 501 -0.20 -16.25 -17.34
N SER A 502 0.04 -15.06 -17.88
CA SER A 502 1.07 -14.13 -17.40
C SER A 502 0.54 -12.70 -17.39
N VAL A 503 1.07 -11.89 -16.47
CA VAL A 503 0.81 -10.46 -16.28
C VAL A 503 2.15 -9.79 -15.96
N GLY A 504 2.78 -9.14 -16.94
CA GLY A 504 4.10 -8.51 -16.73
C GLY A 504 4.05 -7.35 -15.73
N HIS A 505 2.98 -6.56 -15.74
CA HIS A 505 2.70 -5.59 -14.69
C HIS A 505 1.18 -5.43 -14.46
N TYR A 506 0.80 -5.15 -13.21
CA TYR A 506 -0.52 -4.64 -12.83
C TYR A 506 -0.38 -3.52 -11.79
N GLU A 507 -1.15 -2.44 -11.92
CA GLU A 507 -1.31 -1.41 -10.87
C GLU A 507 -2.77 -0.92 -10.76
N GLN A 508 -3.17 -0.55 -9.54
CA GLN A 508 -4.48 -0.01 -9.20
C GLN A 508 -4.30 1.29 -8.41
N VAL A 509 -4.59 2.44 -9.04
CA VAL A 509 -4.33 3.78 -8.47
C VAL A 509 -5.67 4.45 -8.08
N PRO A 510 -6.02 4.55 -6.79
CA PRO A 510 -7.34 5.05 -6.39
C PRO A 510 -7.53 6.56 -6.67
N GLY A 511 -8.57 6.89 -7.45
CA GLY A 511 -9.06 8.25 -7.61
C GLY A 511 -8.51 9.05 -8.79
N GLU A 512 -7.63 8.49 -9.64
CA GLU A 512 -7.00 9.21 -10.77
C GLU A 512 -7.98 9.81 -11.79
N GLY A 513 -9.23 9.36 -11.83
CA GLY A 513 -10.27 9.94 -12.68
C GLY A 513 -10.87 11.26 -12.17
N ASP A 514 -10.86 11.48 -10.84
CA ASP A 514 -11.48 12.64 -10.18
C ASP A 514 -10.45 13.54 -9.49
N ASP A 515 -9.27 13.00 -9.15
CA ASP A 515 -8.26 13.64 -8.31
C ASP A 515 -6.92 13.78 -9.06
N PRO A 516 -6.50 15.00 -9.42
CA PRO A 516 -5.29 15.25 -10.21
C PRO A 516 -3.97 15.04 -9.44
N VAL A 517 -4.02 14.57 -8.18
CA VAL A 517 -2.83 14.19 -7.41
C VAL A 517 -2.76 12.70 -7.09
N ALA A 518 -3.76 11.90 -7.50
CA ALA A 518 -3.79 10.46 -7.23
C ALA A 518 -2.65 9.68 -7.91
N GLU A 519 -2.16 10.11 -9.09
CA GLU A 519 -0.98 9.52 -9.75
C GLU A 519 0.33 9.64 -8.91
N TYR A 520 0.29 10.45 -7.85
CA TYR A 520 1.37 10.64 -6.88
C TYR A 520 1.12 9.96 -5.53
N ARG A 521 -0.02 9.30 -5.33
CA ARG A 521 -0.29 8.47 -4.14
C ARG A 521 0.23 7.04 -4.35
N TRP A 522 0.34 6.29 -3.26
CA TRP A 522 0.68 4.87 -3.32
C TRP A 522 -0.50 4.06 -3.88
N PRO A 523 -0.26 3.07 -4.78
CA PRO A 523 -1.33 2.23 -5.32
C PRO A 523 -1.95 1.33 -4.24
N ALA A 524 -3.22 0.95 -4.43
CA ALA A 524 -3.92 0.03 -3.54
C ALA A 524 -3.35 -1.39 -3.66
N LEU A 525 -3.17 -1.84 -4.90
CA LEU A 525 -2.50 -3.07 -5.32
C LEU A 525 -1.51 -2.75 -6.46
N LYS A 526 -0.33 -3.34 -6.40
CA LYS A 526 0.64 -3.40 -7.52
C LYS A 526 1.26 -4.79 -7.56
N VAL A 527 1.35 -5.36 -8.77
CA VAL A 527 1.96 -6.67 -9.04
C VAL A 527 2.98 -6.54 -10.17
N ASN A 528 4.13 -7.17 -10.03
CA ASN A 528 5.18 -7.23 -11.05
C ASN A 528 5.43 -8.70 -11.43
N GLY A 529 5.47 -8.99 -12.73
CA GLY A 529 5.99 -10.24 -13.27
C GLY A 529 5.29 -11.51 -12.80
N LEU A 530 3.95 -11.56 -12.81
CA LEU A 530 3.20 -12.77 -12.41
C LEU A 530 3.15 -13.76 -13.58
N ARG A 531 3.46 -15.04 -13.29
CA ARG A 531 3.18 -16.18 -14.18
C ARG A 531 2.42 -17.26 -13.43
N ALA A 532 1.46 -17.89 -14.10
CA ALA A 532 0.71 -19.02 -13.61
C ALA A 532 0.64 -20.13 -14.67
N GLU A 533 0.87 -21.37 -14.26
CA GLU A 533 0.81 -22.55 -15.12
C GLU A 533 -0.06 -23.63 -14.47
N VAL A 534 -1.02 -24.17 -15.23
CA VAL A 534 -1.93 -25.23 -14.81
C VAL A 534 -1.60 -26.52 -15.55
N THR A 535 -1.28 -27.57 -14.79
CA THR A 535 -0.90 -28.89 -15.29
C THR A 535 -2.12 -29.79 -15.55
N ALA A 536 -1.92 -30.88 -16.31
CA ALA A 536 -3.00 -31.76 -16.79
C ALA A 536 -3.79 -32.49 -15.69
N ASP A 537 -3.27 -32.52 -14.47
CA ASP A 537 -3.89 -33.02 -13.24
C ASP A 537 -4.63 -31.92 -12.45
N GLY A 538 -4.81 -30.72 -13.01
CA GLY A 538 -5.61 -29.64 -12.42
C GLY A 538 -4.94 -28.93 -11.24
N ARG A 539 -3.62 -29.03 -11.09
CA ARG A 539 -2.83 -28.21 -10.16
C ARG A 539 -2.39 -26.91 -10.83
N MET A 540 -2.44 -25.82 -10.08
CA MET A 540 -1.85 -24.53 -10.48
C MET A 540 -0.50 -24.36 -9.78
N SER A 541 0.46 -23.78 -10.49
CA SER A 541 1.66 -23.16 -9.92
C SER A 541 1.67 -21.68 -10.25
N VAL A 542 2.17 -20.85 -9.33
CA VAL A 542 2.31 -19.39 -9.49
C VAL A 542 3.75 -19.02 -9.20
N GLN A 543 4.32 -18.13 -10.01
CA GLN A 543 5.70 -17.67 -9.94
C GLN A 543 5.75 -16.15 -10.16
N PHE A 544 6.79 -15.50 -9.62
CA PHE A 544 7.02 -14.07 -9.77
C PHE A 544 8.46 -13.80 -10.22
N ASP A 545 8.66 -12.82 -11.12
CA ASP A 545 9.99 -12.47 -11.65
C ASP A 545 10.98 -11.97 -10.57
N ASP A 546 10.48 -11.36 -9.49
CA ASP A 546 11.23 -11.03 -8.27
C ASP A 546 10.28 -11.10 -7.05
N GLU A 547 10.30 -12.21 -6.32
CA GLU A 547 9.48 -12.42 -5.11
C GLU A 547 9.64 -11.31 -4.05
N SER A 548 10.80 -10.64 -3.98
CA SER A 548 11.05 -9.59 -2.99
C SER A 548 10.36 -8.26 -3.33
N ASN A 549 10.03 -8.04 -4.61
CA ASN A 549 9.28 -6.90 -5.12
C ASN A 549 8.09 -7.34 -6.01
N ALA A 550 7.48 -8.48 -5.69
CA ALA A 550 6.43 -9.08 -6.53
C ALA A 550 5.07 -8.41 -6.34
N VAL A 551 4.58 -8.34 -5.10
CA VAL A 551 3.22 -7.84 -4.77
C VAL A 551 3.29 -6.78 -3.67
N PHE A 552 2.81 -5.59 -3.98
CA PHE A 552 2.71 -4.44 -3.08
C PHE A 552 1.24 -4.12 -2.81
N VAL A 553 0.90 -3.94 -1.53
CA VAL A 553 -0.47 -3.69 -1.07
C VAL A 553 -0.47 -2.62 0.00
N ASN A 554 -1.23 -1.54 -0.22
CA ASN A 554 -1.49 -0.49 0.79
C ASN A 554 -0.23 -0.03 1.56
N GLY A 555 0.90 0.20 0.86
CA GLY A 555 2.14 0.68 1.47
C GLY A 555 3.21 -0.38 1.79
N VAL A 556 2.94 -1.68 1.60
CA VAL A 556 3.82 -2.77 2.06
C VAL A 556 4.00 -3.85 0.98
N TRP A 557 5.22 -4.37 0.81
CA TRP A 557 5.50 -5.58 0.02
C TRP A 557 5.17 -6.86 0.84
N ILE A 558 4.34 -7.75 0.28
CA ILE A 558 3.89 -8.97 0.96
C ILE A 558 4.77 -10.18 0.62
N ASN A 559 4.66 -11.27 1.39
CA ASN A 559 5.26 -12.55 0.98
C ASN A 559 4.38 -13.19 -0.11
N THR A 560 4.99 -13.65 -1.20
CA THR A 560 4.30 -14.37 -2.28
C THR A 560 4.44 -15.89 -2.19
N ALA A 561 5.29 -16.42 -1.30
CA ALA A 561 5.47 -17.84 -1.07
C ALA A 561 4.39 -18.48 -0.17
N THR A 562 3.23 -17.82 -0.03
CA THR A 562 2.12 -18.24 0.86
C THR A 562 0.77 -17.97 0.21
N ASP A 563 -0.10 -18.98 0.21
CA ASP A 563 -1.41 -19.01 -0.46
C ASP A 563 -2.41 -17.93 -0.01
N LEU A 564 -2.18 -17.28 1.13
CA LEU A 564 -3.01 -16.19 1.65
C LEU A 564 -2.20 -15.20 2.51
N TYR A 565 -2.24 -13.93 2.13
CA TYR A 565 -1.89 -12.79 2.98
C TYR A 565 -3.18 -12.11 3.51
N THR A 566 -3.26 -11.90 4.83
CA THR A 566 -4.36 -11.17 5.48
C THR A 566 -3.86 -9.88 6.11
N GLY A 567 -4.38 -8.74 5.66
CA GLY A 567 -4.09 -7.42 6.21
C GLY A 567 -5.16 -6.96 7.20
N LEU A 568 -4.76 -6.59 8.43
CA LEU A 568 -5.66 -6.15 9.51
C LEU A 568 -5.80 -4.62 9.61
N ASP A 569 -6.98 -4.15 10.04
CA ASP A 569 -7.24 -2.76 10.42
C ASP A 569 -6.71 -2.42 11.84
N ALA A 570 -6.88 -1.16 12.26
CA ALA A 570 -6.42 -0.67 13.57
C ALA A 570 -7.22 -1.22 14.78
N ASP A 571 -8.40 -1.82 14.55
CA ASP A 571 -9.20 -2.51 15.57
C ASP A 571 -8.87 -4.03 15.62
N GLY A 572 -8.18 -4.56 14.62
CA GLY A 572 -7.88 -5.98 14.44
C GLY A 572 -8.92 -6.77 13.64
N ARG A 573 -9.70 -6.12 12.78
CA ARG A 573 -10.55 -6.81 11.78
C ARG A 573 -9.77 -7.04 10.50
N GLU A 574 -10.12 -8.09 9.78
CA GLU A 574 -9.63 -8.29 8.40
C GLU A 574 -10.11 -7.11 7.54
N ARG A 575 -9.15 -6.45 6.89
CA ARG A 575 -9.39 -5.34 5.95
C ARG A 575 -9.13 -5.79 4.51
N ILE A 576 -8.08 -6.56 4.30
CA ILE A 576 -7.59 -6.95 2.97
C ILE A 576 -7.25 -8.44 2.99
N ARG A 577 -7.54 -9.13 1.89
CA ARG A 577 -6.96 -10.44 1.57
C ARG A 577 -6.25 -10.40 0.23
N VAL A 578 -5.16 -11.16 0.12
CA VAL A 578 -4.56 -11.55 -1.16
C VAL A 578 -4.36 -13.06 -1.13
N HIS A 579 -5.16 -13.79 -1.90
CA HIS A 579 -4.95 -15.20 -2.14
C HIS A 579 -3.98 -15.38 -3.31
N ILE A 580 -3.08 -16.36 -3.21
CA ILE A 580 -2.15 -16.79 -4.26
C ILE A 580 -2.46 -18.26 -4.57
N GLY A 581 -2.68 -18.60 -5.85
CA GLY A 581 -3.00 -19.98 -6.25
C GLY A 581 -4.34 -20.51 -5.70
N GLU A 582 -5.34 -19.64 -5.54
CA GLU A 582 -6.69 -19.97 -5.04
C GLU A 582 -7.33 -21.10 -5.86
N ARG A 583 -7.92 -22.11 -5.20
CA ARG A 583 -8.75 -23.15 -5.83
C ARG A 583 -10.17 -23.12 -5.24
N VAL A 584 -11.18 -23.03 -6.11
CA VAL A 584 -12.60 -23.05 -5.75
C VAL A 584 -13.33 -24.10 -6.59
N GLU A 585 -14.06 -25.00 -5.93
CA GLU A 585 -14.87 -26.01 -6.61
C GLU A 585 -16.33 -25.52 -6.69
N ASN A 586 -16.84 -25.44 -7.91
CA ASN A 586 -18.14 -24.84 -8.22
C ASN A 586 -19.27 -25.86 -8.09
N ALA A 587 -20.49 -25.38 -7.86
CA ALA A 587 -21.67 -26.24 -7.64
C ALA A 587 -22.13 -27.06 -8.87
N ASP A 588 -21.52 -26.84 -10.04
CA ASP A 588 -21.69 -27.65 -11.25
C ASP A 588 -20.58 -28.70 -11.46
N GLY A 589 -19.63 -28.78 -10.53
CA GLY A 589 -18.47 -29.68 -10.56
C GLY A 589 -17.26 -29.13 -11.31
N THR A 590 -17.33 -27.93 -11.90
CA THR A 590 -16.14 -27.27 -12.48
C THR A 590 -15.22 -26.75 -11.38
N VAL A 591 -13.93 -26.58 -11.71
CA VAL A 591 -12.93 -26.01 -10.79
C VAL A 591 -12.47 -24.67 -11.33
N THR A 592 -12.50 -23.65 -10.48
CA THR A 592 -11.85 -22.34 -10.71
C THR A 592 -10.50 -22.33 -10.02
N LEU A 593 -9.45 -21.91 -10.73
CA LEU A 593 -8.11 -21.68 -10.21
C LEU A 593 -7.75 -20.20 -10.43
N THR A 594 -7.34 -19.44 -9.41
CA THR A 594 -6.99 -18.01 -9.52
C THR A 594 -5.57 -17.77 -9.03
N ALA A 595 -4.67 -17.29 -9.90
CA ALA A 595 -3.27 -17.09 -9.57
C ALA A 595 -3.03 -16.02 -8.51
N LEU A 596 -3.76 -14.90 -8.59
CA LEU A 596 -3.84 -13.90 -7.53
C LEU A 596 -5.27 -13.33 -7.44
N HIS A 597 -5.85 -13.34 -6.24
CA HIS A 597 -7.17 -12.76 -5.95
C HIS A 597 -7.06 -11.80 -4.76
N TYR A 598 -7.35 -10.52 -5.00
CA TYR A 598 -7.30 -9.43 -4.01
C TYR A 598 -8.72 -8.96 -3.64
N GLU A 599 -9.01 -8.95 -2.34
CA GLU A 599 -10.25 -8.45 -1.74
C GLU A 599 -9.94 -7.26 -0.82
N ASP A 600 -10.63 -6.12 -0.99
CA ASP A 600 -10.77 -5.10 0.07
C ASP A 600 -12.12 -5.27 0.76
N LEU A 601 -12.09 -5.85 1.95
CA LEU A 601 -13.26 -6.16 2.77
C LEU A 601 -13.96 -4.90 3.33
N THR A 602 -13.39 -3.71 3.14
CA THR A 602 -14.07 -2.43 3.41
C THR A 602 -14.90 -1.93 2.23
N GLY A 603 -14.72 -2.50 1.03
CA GLY A 603 -15.34 -2.02 -0.20
C GLY A 603 -14.82 -0.64 -0.66
N THR A 604 -13.64 -0.21 -0.19
CA THR A 604 -13.05 1.07 -0.62
C THR A 604 -12.41 0.94 -2.02
N TYR A 605 -11.80 -0.21 -2.31
CA TYR A 605 -11.15 -0.51 -3.58
C TYR A 605 -11.81 -1.71 -4.30
N PRO A 606 -11.83 -1.73 -5.65
CA PRO A 606 -12.30 -2.86 -6.46
C PRO A 606 -11.57 -4.20 -6.16
N GLU A 607 -12.33 -5.30 -6.23
CA GLU A 607 -11.84 -6.70 -6.30
C GLU A 607 -10.99 -6.89 -7.56
N VAL A 608 -9.84 -7.55 -7.43
CA VAL A 608 -8.92 -7.82 -8.55
C VAL A 608 -8.61 -9.31 -8.63
N ARG A 609 -8.72 -9.87 -9.83
CA ARG A 609 -8.31 -11.24 -10.15
C ARG A 609 -7.30 -11.22 -11.29
N LEU A 610 -6.19 -11.90 -11.09
CA LEU A 610 -5.14 -12.13 -12.09
C LEU A 610 -4.96 -13.64 -12.30
N GLY A 611 -4.82 -14.07 -13.55
CA GLY A 611 -4.52 -15.45 -13.90
C GLY A 611 -5.58 -16.46 -13.49
N GLN A 612 -6.81 -16.30 -13.98
CA GLN A 612 -7.88 -17.28 -13.69
C GLN A 612 -7.98 -18.35 -14.79
N VAL A 613 -8.18 -19.60 -14.39
CA VAL A 613 -8.38 -20.77 -15.25
C VAL A 613 -9.58 -21.57 -14.74
N THR A 614 -10.44 -22.04 -15.65
CA THR A 614 -11.57 -22.91 -15.33
C THR A 614 -11.38 -24.28 -15.97
N THR A 615 -11.54 -25.36 -15.20
CA THR A 615 -11.51 -26.73 -15.72
C THR A 615 -12.87 -27.41 -15.54
N ALA A 616 -13.17 -28.32 -16.48
CA ALA A 616 -14.26 -29.28 -16.37
C ALA A 616 -14.09 -30.20 -15.13
N PRO A 617 -15.17 -30.89 -14.69
CA PRO A 617 -15.08 -31.88 -13.63
C PRO A 617 -14.07 -33.00 -13.92
N ALA A 618 -13.52 -33.60 -12.87
CA ALA A 618 -12.75 -34.84 -12.99
C ALA A 618 -13.63 -35.98 -13.56
N ARG A 619 -13.00 -36.97 -14.19
CA ARG A 619 -13.67 -38.14 -14.78
C ARG A 619 -13.45 -39.37 -13.91
N ASP A 620 -14.45 -40.25 -13.84
CA ASP A 620 -14.30 -41.56 -13.18
C ASP A 620 -13.08 -42.32 -13.74
N GLY A 621 -12.08 -42.59 -12.90
CA GLY A 621 -10.84 -43.29 -13.28
C GLY A 621 -9.63 -42.39 -13.56
N ASP A 622 -9.76 -41.08 -13.38
CA ASP A 622 -8.63 -40.15 -13.26
C ASP A 622 -7.82 -40.46 -11.97
N PRO A 623 -6.47 -40.34 -11.95
CA PRO A 623 -5.67 -40.63 -10.76
C PRO A 623 -5.72 -39.45 -9.76
N GLY A 624 -6.92 -39.19 -9.21
CA GLY A 624 -7.18 -38.18 -8.17
C GLY A 624 -8.04 -38.70 -7.02
N ASP A 625 -9.12 -39.42 -7.32
CA ASP A 625 -10.13 -39.82 -6.31
C ASP A 625 -9.74 -41.11 -5.55
N GLY A 626 -8.78 -40.94 -4.64
CA GLY A 626 -8.44 -41.91 -3.60
C GLY A 626 -9.25 -41.66 -2.32
N ASP A 627 -10.39 -42.33 -2.21
CA ASP A 627 -11.31 -42.24 -1.07
C ASP A 627 -10.63 -42.67 0.26
N GLY A 628 -10.34 -41.71 1.14
CA GLY A 628 -10.24 -41.94 2.58
C GLY A 628 -9.04 -42.72 3.16
N ASP A 629 -7.94 -42.97 2.43
CA ASP A 629 -6.68 -43.46 3.03
C ASP A 629 -5.44 -42.92 2.32
N ALA A 630 -4.42 -42.51 3.08
CA ALA A 630 -3.40 -41.57 2.58
C ALA A 630 -2.27 -42.26 1.79
N PRO A 631 -2.07 -41.98 0.48
CA PRO A 631 -1.00 -42.58 -0.31
C PRO A 631 0.40 -42.27 0.23
N ALA A 632 1.38 -43.13 -0.07
CA ALA A 632 2.78 -42.89 0.27
C ALA A 632 3.46 -41.94 -0.75
N PRO A 633 4.35 -41.03 -0.32
CA PRO A 633 5.15 -40.22 -1.24
C PRO A 633 6.07 -41.14 -2.07
N GLY A 634 6.23 -40.79 -3.34
CA GLY A 634 6.91 -41.61 -4.36
C GLY A 634 7.85 -40.81 -5.27
N ALA A 635 8.34 -39.67 -4.80
CA ALA A 635 9.53 -39.00 -5.31
C ALA A 635 10.65 -39.13 -4.27
N GLU A 636 11.92 -38.99 -4.66
CA GLU A 636 13.04 -39.06 -3.70
C GLU A 636 13.01 -37.82 -2.78
N GLU A 637 12.41 -37.98 -1.60
CA GLU A 637 12.28 -36.92 -0.59
C GLU A 637 13.66 -36.39 -0.16
N PRO A 638 13.81 -35.07 0.10
CA PRO A 638 14.95 -34.59 0.88
C PRO A 638 14.92 -35.32 2.22
N ALA A 639 15.99 -36.07 2.51
CA ALA A 639 15.94 -37.18 3.47
C ALA A 639 15.35 -36.78 4.83
N LEU A 640 14.22 -37.40 5.21
CA LEU A 640 13.44 -37.16 6.42
C LEU A 640 14.37 -37.04 7.65
N GLY A 641 14.64 -35.79 8.04
CA GLY A 641 15.92 -35.49 8.67
C GLY A 641 15.86 -34.31 9.60
N ARG A 642 15.90 -34.64 10.90
CA ARG A 642 16.44 -33.76 11.94
C ARG A 642 15.74 -32.41 12.12
N TRP A 643 14.44 -32.46 12.45
CA TRP A 643 13.74 -31.32 13.05
C TRP A 643 14.45 -30.81 14.32
N TYR A 644 14.66 -29.50 14.41
CA TYR A 644 14.95 -28.76 15.63
C TYR A 644 13.70 -27.97 16.03
N ALA A 645 13.38 -27.94 17.33
CA ALA A 645 12.20 -27.22 17.84
C ALA A 645 12.56 -26.41 19.09
N PHE A 646 12.25 -25.10 19.11
CA PHE A 646 12.52 -24.23 20.24
C PHE A 646 11.38 -23.26 20.63
N GLY A 647 11.32 -22.92 21.92
CA GLY A 647 10.25 -22.12 22.51
C GLY A 647 10.40 -20.62 22.27
N LEU A 648 11.56 -20.07 22.60
CA LEU A 648 11.94 -18.67 22.41
C LEU A 648 13.39 -18.58 21.94
N ARG A 649 13.64 -17.77 20.92
CA ARG A 649 14.94 -17.17 20.59
C ARG A 649 14.72 -15.67 20.41
N SER A 650 15.71 -14.88 20.79
CA SER A 650 15.72 -13.45 20.52
C SER A 650 17.15 -12.96 20.39
N THR A 651 17.37 -11.92 19.59
CA THR A 651 18.62 -11.17 19.50
C THR A 651 18.34 -9.67 19.58
N GLY A 652 19.34 -8.87 19.96
CA GLY A 652 19.20 -7.43 20.19
C GLY A 652 19.16 -7.08 21.68
N ALA A 653 18.29 -6.16 22.08
CA ALA A 653 18.22 -5.65 23.46
C ALA A 653 17.83 -6.70 24.53
N SER A 654 17.11 -7.74 24.12
CA SER A 654 16.69 -8.88 24.96
C SER A 654 17.20 -10.18 24.33
N ASP A 655 18.52 -10.41 24.38
CA ASP A 655 19.16 -11.60 23.81
C ASP A 655 18.76 -12.87 24.57
N VAL A 656 18.24 -13.87 23.85
CA VAL A 656 17.79 -15.16 24.40
C VAL A 656 18.18 -16.28 23.44
N SER A 657 19.12 -17.13 23.87
CA SER A 657 19.47 -18.36 23.14
C SER A 657 18.24 -19.26 22.96
N ALA A 658 18.14 -19.96 21.84
CA ALA A 658 17.02 -20.87 21.52
C ALA A 658 16.73 -21.86 22.67
N GLN A 659 15.67 -21.63 23.45
CA GLN A 659 15.32 -22.42 24.63
C GLN A 659 13.79 -22.58 24.87
N PRO A 660 13.37 -23.69 25.51
CA PRO A 660 14.07 -24.98 25.47
C PRO A 660 14.30 -25.41 24.02
N LEU A 661 15.32 -26.22 23.75
CA LEU A 661 15.64 -26.72 22.41
C LEU A 661 15.57 -28.25 22.39
N ALA A 662 14.60 -28.81 21.66
CA ALA A 662 14.64 -30.22 21.32
C ALA A 662 15.43 -30.39 20.02
N ALA A 663 16.66 -30.88 20.15
CA ALA A 663 17.50 -31.30 19.03
C ALA A 663 17.27 -32.80 18.71
N PRO A 664 17.42 -33.21 17.45
CA PRO A 664 17.18 -34.60 17.03
C PRO A 664 18.31 -35.53 17.43
N THR A 665 17.99 -36.68 18.02
CA THR A 665 19.01 -37.63 18.51
C THR A 665 19.57 -38.52 17.41
N GLY A 666 20.86 -38.87 17.50
CA GLY A 666 21.52 -39.81 16.58
C GLY A 666 21.06 -41.28 16.71
N SER A 667 19.98 -41.54 17.46
CA SER A 667 19.37 -42.86 17.67
C SER A 667 17.88 -42.90 17.30
N GLY A 668 17.40 -41.94 16.52
CA GLY A 668 15.99 -41.82 16.09
C GLY A 668 14.97 -41.62 17.22
N SER A 669 15.47 -41.48 18.45
CA SER A 669 14.65 -41.42 19.66
C SER A 669 14.16 -39.99 19.86
N PRO A 670 12.85 -39.77 20.09
CA PRO A 670 12.30 -38.43 20.09
C PRO A 670 12.72 -37.64 21.33
N ALA A 671 13.41 -36.52 21.13
CA ALA A 671 13.71 -35.56 22.18
C ALA A 671 12.45 -34.78 22.57
N THR A 672 12.27 -34.46 23.86
CA THR A 672 11.16 -33.64 24.32
C THR A 672 11.58 -32.89 25.58
N GLU A 673 11.83 -31.59 25.44
CA GLU A 673 12.26 -30.71 26.52
C GLU A 673 11.08 -29.88 27.04
N ARG A 674 11.08 -29.59 28.35
CA ARG A 674 10.07 -28.73 28.98
C ARG A 674 10.68 -27.78 29.99
N VAL A 675 10.25 -26.52 29.93
CA VAL A 675 10.66 -25.45 30.83
C VAL A 675 9.42 -24.60 31.15
N ASP A 676 9.12 -24.44 32.45
CA ASP A 676 7.93 -23.71 32.90
C ASP A 676 7.98 -22.21 32.56
N LEU A 677 9.18 -21.65 32.37
CA LEU A 677 9.44 -20.24 32.11
C LEU A 677 10.74 -20.06 31.30
N VAL A 678 10.63 -19.48 30.11
CA VAL A 678 11.75 -18.91 29.35
C VAL A 678 11.53 -17.41 29.26
N ASP A 679 12.42 -16.60 29.81
CA ASP A 679 12.36 -15.15 29.70
C ASP A 679 13.74 -14.53 29.47
N ASP A 680 13.77 -13.23 29.15
CA ASP A 680 14.98 -12.41 29.11
C ASP A 680 15.44 -11.96 30.52
N GLY A 681 15.09 -12.77 31.55
CA GLY A 681 15.48 -12.61 32.94
C GLY A 681 15.11 -11.25 33.53
N ALA A 682 16.12 -10.39 33.70
CA ALA A 682 15.98 -9.10 34.35
C ALA A 682 15.44 -7.98 33.43
N ALA A 683 15.46 -8.15 32.11
CA ALA A 683 14.90 -7.17 31.17
C ALA A 683 13.37 -7.21 31.14
N GLY A 684 12.78 -8.40 31.35
CA GLY A 684 11.33 -8.62 31.48
C GLY A 684 10.53 -8.25 30.22
N GLN A 685 11.18 -8.10 29.07
CA GLN A 685 10.52 -7.76 27.82
C GLN A 685 9.98 -9.00 27.09
N LEU A 686 10.60 -10.17 27.29
CA LEU A 686 10.21 -11.40 26.60
C LEU A 686 9.94 -12.48 27.63
N ARG A 687 8.75 -13.09 27.59
CA ARG A 687 8.37 -14.13 28.55
C ARG A 687 7.44 -15.17 27.93
N VAL A 688 7.93 -16.40 27.87
CA VAL A 688 7.18 -17.59 27.44
C VAL A 688 7.00 -18.50 28.66
N THR A 689 5.77 -18.90 28.96
CA THR A 689 5.47 -19.86 30.05
C THR A 689 4.93 -21.18 29.51
N GLY A 690 5.24 -22.28 30.20
CA GLY A 690 4.78 -23.62 29.82
C GLY A 690 5.36 -24.09 28.49
N ALA A 691 6.64 -23.82 28.24
CA ALA A 691 7.30 -24.17 26.98
C ALA A 691 7.58 -25.68 26.94
N SER A 692 6.91 -26.39 26.02
CA SER A 692 7.13 -27.81 25.74
C SER A 692 7.48 -27.96 24.25
N VAL A 693 8.71 -28.40 23.98
CA VAL A 693 9.24 -28.58 22.61
C VAL A 693 9.56 -30.05 22.36
N ARG A 694 9.42 -30.50 21.13
CA ARG A 694 9.66 -31.90 20.73
C ARG A 694 10.26 -31.98 19.34
N SER A 695 11.26 -32.84 19.22
CA SER A 695 11.83 -33.28 17.96
C SER A 695 11.71 -34.80 17.87
N ALA A 696 11.24 -35.29 16.75
CA ALA A 696 11.09 -36.71 16.42
C ALA A 696 11.33 -36.89 14.92
N GLU A 697 11.54 -38.13 14.45
CA GLU A 697 11.74 -38.39 13.01
C GLU A 697 10.51 -38.02 12.17
N ASP A 698 9.30 -38.19 12.74
CA ASP A 698 8.01 -37.93 12.08
C ASP A 698 7.60 -36.44 12.09
N ARG A 699 8.06 -35.65 13.07
CA ARG A 699 7.59 -34.27 13.30
C ARG A 699 8.40 -33.46 14.30
N GLY A 700 8.31 -32.13 14.17
CA GLY A 700 8.60 -31.17 15.24
C GLY A 700 7.31 -30.60 15.85
N GLU A 701 7.29 -30.40 17.17
CA GLU A 701 6.20 -29.71 17.86
C GLU A 701 6.73 -28.65 18.85
N VAL A 702 5.99 -27.55 18.99
CA VAL A 702 6.17 -26.58 20.07
C VAL A 702 4.81 -26.25 20.69
N ARG A 703 4.75 -26.11 22.01
CA ARG A 703 3.57 -25.64 22.75
C ARG A 703 4.02 -24.66 23.82
N LEU A 704 3.35 -23.51 23.88
CA LEU A 704 3.62 -22.41 24.79
C LEU A 704 2.28 -21.98 25.41
N ASP A 705 2.11 -22.15 26.72
CA ASP A 705 0.84 -21.80 27.39
C ASP A 705 0.57 -20.29 27.31
N ARG A 706 1.64 -19.46 27.30
CA ARG A 706 1.56 -18.01 27.08
C ARG A 706 2.84 -17.46 26.48
N VAL A 707 2.71 -16.49 25.59
CA VAL A 707 3.80 -15.67 25.02
C VAL A 707 3.51 -14.21 25.32
N VAL A 708 4.39 -13.58 26.08
CA VAL A 708 4.33 -12.15 26.42
C VAL A 708 5.53 -11.44 25.79
N LEU A 709 5.25 -10.36 25.07
CA LEU A 709 6.23 -9.53 24.36
C LEU A 709 6.10 -8.08 24.83
N PHE A 710 7.22 -7.38 25.02
CA PHE A 710 7.35 -5.96 25.36
C PHE A 710 6.26 -5.40 26.29
N PRO A 711 5.95 -6.03 27.45
CA PRO A 711 4.86 -5.65 28.33
C PRO A 711 5.02 -4.21 28.84
N GLY A 712 3.91 -3.47 28.85
CA GLY A 712 3.90 -2.03 29.20
C GLY A 712 4.21 -1.08 28.03
N THR A 713 4.78 -1.58 26.93
CA THR A 713 5.04 -0.77 25.73
C THR A 713 3.83 -0.70 24.79
N ARG A 714 3.91 0.14 23.75
CA ARG A 714 2.91 0.17 22.65
C ARG A 714 2.95 -1.08 21.75
N LEU A 715 4.02 -1.88 21.86
CA LEU A 715 4.22 -3.14 21.14
C LEU A 715 3.78 -4.37 21.97
N ALA A 716 3.19 -4.14 23.16
CA ALA A 716 2.90 -5.20 24.12
C ALA A 716 2.05 -6.35 23.53
N GLY A 717 2.54 -7.57 23.68
CA GLY A 717 1.91 -8.83 23.31
C GLY A 717 1.55 -9.70 24.51
N ASP A 718 0.40 -10.35 24.45
CA ASP A 718 -0.06 -11.45 25.31
C ASP A 718 -0.87 -12.40 24.42
N LEU A 719 -0.22 -13.46 23.91
CA LEU A 719 -0.89 -14.62 23.26
C LEU A 719 -0.91 -15.81 24.22
N ARG A 720 -1.91 -16.68 24.06
CA ARG A 720 -2.10 -17.89 24.88
C ARG A 720 -2.14 -19.13 24.03
N ASP A 721 -1.89 -20.29 24.64
CA ASP A 721 -2.00 -21.62 24.01
C ASP A 721 -1.40 -21.69 22.60
N VAL A 722 -0.23 -21.07 22.39
CA VAL A 722 0.45 -21.03 21.10
C VAL A 722 1.02 -22.42 20.81
N ARG A 723 0.61 -23.04 19.70
CA ARG A 723 0.97 -24.41 19.35
C ARG A 723 1.43 -24.46 17.90
N VAL A 724 2.54 -25.13 17.67
CA VAL A 724 3.11 -25.42 16.35
C VAL A 724 3.26 -26.93 16.22
N THR A 725 2.93 -27.46 15.05
CA THR A 725 3.20 -28.85 14.68
C THR A 725 3.55 -28.88 13.20
N VAL A 726 4.77 -29.34 12.88
CA VAL A 726 5.25 -29.52 11.51
C VAL A 726 5.54 -30.99 11.30
N THR A 727 5.00 -31.52 10.21
CA THR A 727 5.13 -32.92 9.77
C THR A 727 5.50 -32.93 8.30
N ALA A 728 5.98 -34.05 7.76
CA ALA A 728 6.25 -34.21 6.32
C ALA A 728 5.01 -34.04 5.40
N ARG A 729 3.81 -33.79 5.94
CA ARG A 729 2.55 -33.65 5.18
C ARG A 729 1.71 -32.42 5.53
N ALA A 730 2.04 -31.69 6.60
CA ALA A 730 1.24 -30.58 7.11
C ALA A 730 2.00 -29.72 8.13
N THR A 731 1.76 -28.40 8.06
CA THR A 731 2.12 -27.40 9.08
C THR A 731 0.84 -26.85 9.72
N THR A 732 0.77 -26.86 11.05
CA THR A 732 -0.36 -26.29 11.81
C THR A 732 0.15 -25.36 12.89
N VAL A 733 -0.35 -24.11 12.89
CA VAL A 733 -0.15 -23.14 13.97
C VAL A 733 -1.49 -22.69 14.54
N THR A 734 -1.64 -22.72 15.86
CA THR A 734 -2.85 -22.25 16.56
C THR A 734 -2.51 -21.41 17.79
N THR A 735 -3.49 -20.62 18.26
CA THR A 735 -3.44 -19.88 19.53
C THR A 735 -4.78 -19.93 20.24
N GLY A 736 -4.78 -19.83 21.57
CA GLY A 736 -5.95 -19.53 22.41
C GLY A 736 -6.37 -18.05 22.36
N GLY A 737 -5.79 -17.26 21.46
CA GLY A 737 -6.07 -15.84 21.26
C GLY A 737 -5.29 -14.93 22.21
N GLY A 738 -5.51 -13.63 22.06
CA GLY A 738 -4.76 -12.63 22.80
C GLY A 738 -4.83 -11.22 22.21
N ARG A 739 -3.77 -10.44 22.41
CA ARG A 739 -3.58 -9.11 21.82
C ARG A 739 -2.08 -8.85 21.62
N ILE A 740 -1.66 -8.29 20.49
CA ILE A 740 -0.29 -7.79 20.28
C ILE A 740 -0.31 -6.39 19.66
N ALA A 741 0.52 -5.49 20.18
CA ALA A 741 0.68 -4.11 19.70
C ALA A 741 -0.65 -3.30 19.66
N GLY A 742 -1.62 -3.68 20.50
CA GLY A 742 -2.97 -3.14 20.50
C GLY A 742 -3.98 -3.98 19.69
N THR A 743 -3.56 -4.70 18.65
CA THR A 743 -4.39 -5.53 17.77
C THR A 743 -4.85 -6.82 18.47
N ALA A 744 -6.16 -7.09 18.48
CA ALA A 744 -6.72 -8.30 19.08
C ALA A 744 -6.53 -9.52 18.15
N ILE A 745 -6.17 -10.67 18.72
CA ILE A 745 -5.93 -11.92 17.98
C ILE A 745 -6.94 -12.97 18.45
N ALA A 746 -7.67 -13.57 17.50
CA ALA A 746 -8.70 -14.56 17.78
C ALA A 746 -8.12 -15.90 18.26
N ALA A 747 -8.92 -16.69 18.97
CA ALA A 747 -8.58 -18.07 19.32
C ALA A 747 -8.93 -19.00 18.15
N GLY A 748 -7.98 -19.82 17.70
CA GLY A 748 -8.14 -20.69 16.53
C GLY A 748 -6.83 -20.99 15.81
N PRO A 749 -6.89 -21.51 14.56
CA PRO A 749 -5.74 -21.57 13.68
C PRO A 749 -5.29 -20.16 13.27
N VAL A 750 -3.99 -20.01 12.99
CA VAL A 750 -3.39 -18.77 12.49
C VAL A 750 -3.00 -19.00 11.02
N ALA A 751 -3.47 -18.15 10.11
CA ALA A 751 -3.08 -18.24 8.70
C ALA A 751 -1.58 -17.97 8.52
N PRO A 752 -0.88 -18.59 7.54
CA PRO A 752 0.51 -18.31 7.24
C PRO A 752 0.78 -16.81 7.04
N ASP A 753 1.99 -16.36 7.39
CA ASP A 753 2.49 -15.00 7.18
C ASP A 753 1.53 -13.85 7.58
N THR A 754 0.68 -14.07 8.60
CA THR A 754 -0.28 -13.06 9.09
C THR A 754 0.46 -11.85 9.65
N ARG A 755 0.49 -10.72 8.93
CA ARG A 755 1.23 -9.52 9.33
C ARG A 755 0.36 -8.53 10.12
N ILE A 756 0.91 -8.02 11.22
CA ILE A 756 0.24 -7.05 12.10
C ILE A 756 0.88 -5.68 11.91
N SER A 757 0.06 -4.70 11.50
CA SER A 757 0.44 -3.29 11.37
C SER A 757 0.86 -2.69 12.72
N LEU A 758 2.16 -2.47 12.93
CA LEU A 758 2.68 -1.96 14.19
C LEU A 758 2.49 -0.44 14.35
N PRO A 759 2.02 0.05 15.52
CA PRO A 759 1.84 1.49 15.76
C PRO A 759 3.14 2.29 15.60
N GLY A 760 3.16 3.21 14.64
CA GLY A 760 4.31 4.09 14.37
C GLY A 760 5.41 3.49 13.49
N GLY A 761 5.21 2.30 12.89
CA GLY A 761 6.15 1.71 11.93
C GLY A 761 7.40 1.07 12.58
N ALA A 762 7.35 0.79 13.88
CA ALA A 762 8.45 0.22 14.66
C ALA A 762 8.67 -1.29 14.38
N GLY A 763 9.05 -1.62 13.14
CA GLY A 763 9.35 -2.97 12.68
C GLY A 763 8.20 -3.71 11.97
N THR A 764 8.40 -5.01 11.78
CA THR A 764 7.45 -5.97 11.20
C THR A 764 7.12 -7.07 12.20
N LEU A 765 5.83 -7.34 12.41
CA LEU A 765 5.34 -8.46 13.22
C LEU A 765 4.57 -9.43 12.32
N VAL A 766 4.97 -10.69 12.32
CA VAL A 766 4.40 -11.79 11.52
C VAL A 766 4.01 -12.94 12.44
N LEU A 767 2.82 -13.51 12.27
CA LEU A 767 2.38 -14.74 12.94
C LEU A 767 2.32 -15.89 11.93
N ASN A 768 2.67 -17.11 12.37
CA ASN A 768 2.81 -18.29 11.51
C ASN A 768 3.66 -17.98 10.26
N GLU A 769 4.82 -17.35 10.46
CA GLU A 769 5.75 -17.06 9.37
C GLU A 769 6.39 -18.37 8.88
N GLN A 770 6.34 -18.61 7.57
CA GLN A 770 6.93 -19.81 6.96
C GLN A 770 7.97 -19.41 5.92
N ARG A 771 9.18 -19.98 6.05
CA ARG A 771 10.28 -19.80 5.10
C ARG A 771 10.87 -21.15 4.70
N THR A 772 11.27 -21.23 3.44
CA THR A 772 12.22 -22.23 2.95
C THR A 772 13.48 -21.49 2.49
N THR A 773 14.67 -21.98 2.84
CA THR A 773 15.95 -21.35 2.47
C THR A 773 17.01 -22.43 2.34
N ASP A 774 17.71 -22.49 1.21
CA ASP A 774 18.73 -23.51 0.89
C ASP A 774 18.26 -24.98 1.04
N GLY A 775 16.94 -25.20 0.98
CA GLY A 775 16.29 -26.51 1.19
C GLY A 775 15.81 -26.76 2.63
N ASP A 776 16.22 -25.94 3.60
CA ASP A 776 15.73 -26.02 4.98
C ASP A 776 14.39 -25.29 5.15
N GLN A 777 13.44 -25.95 5.82
CA GLN A 777 12.14 -25.37 6.17
C GLN A 777 12.20 -24.76 7.57
N THR A 778 11.59 -23.59 7.77
CA THR A 778 11.42 -22.93 9.08
C THR A 778 9.99 -22.41 9.24
N VAL A 779 9.36 -22.74 10.36
CA VAL A 779 8.02 -22.28 10.75
C VAL A 779 8.13 -21.57 12.10
N THR A 780 7.69 -20.32 12.18
CA THR A 780 7.78 -19.46 13.38
C THR A 780 6.40 -18.95 13.78
N ALA A 781 5.92 -19.31 14.98
CA ALA A 781 4.59 -18.92 15.45
C ALA A 781 4.43 -17.39 15.62
N VAL A 782 5.47 -16.72 16.12
CA VAL A 782 5.54 -15.25 16.22
C VAL A 782 6.95 -14.80 15.87
N HIS A 783 7.11 -14.02 14.81
CA HIS A 783 8.35 -13.35 14.45
C HIS A 783 8.15 -11.82 14.54
N PHE A 784 8.97 -11.16 15.35
CA PHE A 784 9.02 -9.71 15.44
C PHE A 784 10.42 -9.23 15.02
N THR A 785 10.51 -8.33 14.05
CA THR A 785 11.76 -7.73 13.58
C THR A 785 11.67 -6.21 13.61
N ASP A 786 12.45 -5.56 14.47
CA ASP A 786 12.60 -4.09 14.48
C ASP A 786 14.06 -3.71 14.24
N ARG A 787 14.38 -3.39 12.99
CA ARG A 787 15.72 -2.98 12.54
C ARG A 787 16.01 -1.48 12.71
N THR A 788 15.04 -0.70 13.16
CA THR A 788 15.10 0.78 13.21
C THR A 788 15.06 1.34 14.63
N GLY A 789 14.34 0.69 15.55
CA GLY A 789 14.24 1.06 16.96
C GLY A 789 15.10 0.18 17.87
N LEU A 790 14.55 -0.96 18.30
CA LEU A 790 15.15 -1.85 19.31
C LEU A 790 16.32 -2.72 18.80
N GLY A 791 16.51 -2.80 17.48
CA GLY A 791 17.48 -3.74 16.88
C GLY A 791 17.15 -5.20 17.16
N ALA A 792 15.88 -5.52 17.37
CA ALA A 792 15.43 -6.79 17.91
C ALA A 792 14.87 -7.73 16.83
N ASP A 793 15.30 -8.99 16.87
CA ASP A 793 14.73 -10.11 16.11
C ASP A 793 14.30 -11.16 17.12
N VAL A 794 12.99 -11.35 17.27
CA VAL A 794 12.38 -12.26 18.26
C VAL A 794 11.62 -13.35 17.51
N SER A 795 12.04 -14.60 17.67
CA SER A 795 11.39 -15.79 17.09
C SER A 795 10.82 -16.66 18.21
N THR A 796 9.50 -16.77 18.32
CA THR A 796 8.83 -17.64 19.33
C THR A 796 8.05 -18.76 18.64
N GLY A 797 8.07 -19.95 19.25
CA GLY A 797 7.41 -21.15 18.73
C GLY A 797 7.98 -21.56 17.37
N VAL A 798 9.25 -21.98 17.34
CA VAL A 798 9.94 -22.29 16.07
C VAL A 798 10.15 -23.78 15.90
N VAL A 799 9.86 -24.28 14.69
CA VAL A 799 10.27 -25.60 14.21
C VAL A 799 11.02 -25.42 12.90
N THR A 800 12.18 -26.06 12.75
CA THR A 800 13.02 -25.95 11.54
C THR A 800 13.81 -27.22 11.28
N THR A 801 14.21 -27.48 10.04
CA THR A 801 15.22 -28.52 9.72
C THR A 801 16.66 -27.98 9.82
N ALA A 802 16.84 -26.66 9.74
CA ALA A 802 18.15 -26.02 9.85
C ALA A 802 18.78 -26.32 11.23
N GLN A 803 20.10 -26.56 11.25
CA GLN A 803 20.80 -26.82 12.50
C GLN A 803 20.70 -25.62 13.44
N VAL A 804 20.05 -25.82 14.58
CA VAL A 804 20.07 -24.87 15.70
C VAL A 804 21.11 -25.35 16.70
N ASP A 805 22.17 -24.55 16.87
CA ASP A 805 23.22 -24.87 17.85
C ASP A 805 22.68 -24.81 19.30
N PRO A 806 23.05 -25.77 20.16
CA PRO A 806 22.60 -25.79 21.55
C PRO A 806 23.23 -24.66 22.37
N PRO A 807 22.56 -24.18 23.43
CA PRO A 807 23.11 -23.15 24.32
C PRO A 807 24.49 -23.54 24.88
N VAL A 808 25.46 -22.63 24.73
CA VAL A 808 26.87 -22.86 25.13
C VAL A 808 27.10 -22.61 26.63
N ASP A 809 26.38 -23.32 27.48
CA ASP A 809 26.80 -23.51 28.88
C ASP A 809 26.40 -24.90 29.42
N GLY A 810 27.37 -25.62 29.99
CA GLY A 810 27.24 -27.04 30.31
C GLY A 810 26.64 -27.30 31.70
N GLY A 811 25.33 -27.56 31.77
CA GLY A 811 24.65 -27.84 33.05
C GLY A 811 23.41 -28.71 32.92
N SER A 812 23.57 -30.04 32.90
CA SER A 812 22.43 -30.98 32.97
C SER A 812 21.60 -30.72 34.24
N PRO A 813 20.25 -30.68 34.18
CA PRO A 813 19.41 -30.41 35.36
C PRO A 813 19.61 -31.44 36.48
N GLY A 814 20.42 -31.09 37.47
CA GLY A 814 20.71 -31.94 38.62
C GLY A 814 19.50 -32.02 39.55
N THR A 815 18.87 -33.20 39.63
CA THR A 815 17.82 -33.50 40.63
C THR A 815 18.37 -33.29 42.04
N GLY A 816 17.89 -32.25 42.74
CA GLY A 816 18.47 -31.76 43.99
C GLY A 816 17.48 -31.72 45.15
N ASP A 817 16.93 -32.86 45.55
CA ASP A 817 16.31 -32.98 46.87
C ASP A 817 17.35 -32.67 47.96
N GLY A 818 17.03 -31.72 48.84
CA GLY A 818 18.04 -31.08 49.68
C GLY A 818 18.35 -31.82 50.98
N THR A 819 19.59 -31.69 51.51
CA THR A 819 19.83 -31.81 52.96
C THR A 819 21.14 -31.16 53.44
N THR A 820 21.00 -30.08 54.22
CA THR A 820 21.93 -29.60 55.28
C THR A 820 23.36 -29.11 54.90
N PRO A 821 24.02 -28.29 55.77
CA PRO A 821 25.14 -27.41 55.35
C PRO A 821 26.51 -27.71 55.99
N GLY A 822 27.60 -27.18 55.42
CA GLY A 822 28.96 -27.34 55.94
C GLY A 822 29.98 -26.24 55.56
N THR A 823 30.21 -25.31 56.49
CA THR A 823 31.48 -24.59 56.80
C THR A 823 32.50 -24.25 55.71
N GLY A 824 32.68 -22.94 55.53
CA GLY A 824 33.71 -22.24 54.74
C GLY A 824 35.20 -22.52 54.98
N GLY A 825 36.01 -21.89 54.13
CA GLY A 825 37.47 -21.80 54.20
C GLY A 825 37.96 -20.67 53.28
N ALA A 826 38.77 -19.73 53.78
CA ALA A 826 39.24 -18.56 53.04
C ALA A 826 40.64 -18.79 52.43
N GLY A 827 40.95 -18.16 51.28
CA GLY A 827 42.22 -18.38 50.59
C GLY A 827 42.47 -17.53 49.33
N THR A 828 42.44 -16.20 49.45
CA THR A 828 43.01 -15.26 48.46
C THR A 828 44.54 -15.17 48.57
N PRO A 829 45.29 -14.56 47.61
CA PRO A 829 44.91 -14.15 46.24
C PRO A 829 45.88 -14.65 45.13
N GLY A 830 45.45 -14.59 43.87
CA GLY A 830 46.30 -14.65 42.67
C GLY A 830 45.69 -13.77 41.57
N GLN A 831 46.49 -12.89 40.95
CA GLN A 831 45.97 -11.75 40.17
C GLN A 831 46.38 -11.80 38.69
N GLY A 832 45.43 -11.53 37.80
CA GLY A 832 45.65 -11.33 36.36
C GLY A 832 44.92 -12.37 35.50
N GLY A 833 44.00 -11.99 34.61
CA GLY A 833 43.39 -10.67 34.40
C GLY A 833 42.04 -10.84 33.69
N GLY A 834 41.09 -9.94 33.94
CA GLY A 834 39.73 -10.04 33.41
C GLY A 834 39.38 -8.94 32.40
N ASN A 835 38.47 -9.26 31.49
CA ASN A 835 37.63 -8.26 30.82
C ASN A 835 36.28 -8.17 31.57
N GLN A 836 35.62 -7.03 31.47
CA GLN A 836 34.45 -6.67 32.28
C GLN A 836 33.13 -6.95 31.52
N ALA A 837 32.07 -7.27 32.26
CA ALA A 837 30.72 -7.38 31.72
C ALA A 837 29.99 -6.02 31.76
N ALA A 838 29.22 -5.70 30.72
CA ALA A 838 28.40 -4.50 30.60
C ALA A 838 27.01 -4.71 31.24
N PRO A 839 26.56 -3.89 32.21
CA PRO A 839 25.22 -4.04 32.79
C PRO A 839 24.10 -3.29 32.03
N GLY A 840 22.99 -3.97 31.78
CA GLY A 840 21.62 -3.38 31.79
C GLY A 840 21.26 -2.33 30.72
N ALA A 841 20.46 -2.72 29.73
CA ALA A 841 19.68 -1.80 28.91
C ALA A 841 18.48 -1.20 29.69
N LEU A 842 17.92 -0.10 29.18
CA LEU A 842 16.83 0.67 29.80
C LEU A 842 15.48 0.39 29.12
N SER A 843 14.40 0.33 29.90
CA SER A 843 13.03 0.46 29.37
C SER A 843 12.56 1.93 29.38
N PRO A 844 11.67 2.35 28.46
CA PRO A 844 11.63 3.76 28.02
C PRO A 844 10.92 4.77 28.95
N ASP A 845 10.36 4.33 30.07
CA ASP A 845 9.47 5.09 30.97
C ASP A 845 9.98 5.25 32.42
N GLY A 846 11.08 4.57 32.79
CA GLY A 846 12.01 5.06 33.80
C GLY A 846 11.58 5.02 35.28
N SER A 847 10.82 4.00 35.73
CA SER A 847 10.62 3.75 37.17
C SER A 847 10.80 2.27 37.56
N SER A 848 11.30 2.01 38.76
CA SER A 848 11.71 0.67 39.23
C SER A 848 11.33 0.47 40.71
N PRO A 849 11.02 -0.75 41.19
CA PRO A 849 10.23 -0.93 42.41
C PRO A 849 11.03 -1.17 43.72
N ALA A 850 10.29 -1.01 44.83
CA ALA A 850 10.54 -1.50 46.21
C ALA A 850 11.47 -0.71 47.17
N GLY A 851 10.85 -0.01 48.14
CA GLY A 851 11.44 0.39 49.44
C GLY A 851 11.90 1.85 49.55
N THR A 852 11.79 2.54 50.70
CA THR A 852 11.24 2.17 52.03
C THR A 852 10.58 3.35 52.76
N SER A 853 9.80 3.03 53.79
CA SER A 853 8.91 3.89 54.59
C SER A 853 9.54 4.91 55.57
N GLY A 854 8.85 6.05 55.77
CA GLY A 854 8.74 6.75 57.07
C GLY A 854 9.60 8.02 57.27
N THR A 855 9.20 9.01 58.09
CA THR A 855 7.96 9.24 58.86
C THR A 855 7.71 10.73 59.17
N GLY A 856 6.44 11.15 59.22
CA GLY A 856 5.95 12.30 60.02
C GLY A 856 6.02 13.71 59.40
N GLY A 857 4.93 14.48 59.31
CA GLY A 857 3.53 14.13 59.58
C GLY A 857 2.59 15.34 59.74
N GLN A 858 1.31 15.02 59.98
CA GLN A 858 0.20 15.89 60.42
C GLN A 858 -0.43 16.84 59.39
N ASP A 859 -1.70 16.52 59.07
CA ASP A 859 -2.89 17.39 59.20
C ASP A 859 -3.00 18.68 58.32
N LEU A 860 -4.14 19.02 57.73
CA LEU A 860 -5.54 18.55 57.90
C LEU A 860 -6.35 18.74 56.59
N ALA A 861 -7.51 18.11 56.50
CA ALA A 861 -8.42 18.26 55.35
C ALA A 861 -9.27 19.54 55.42
N PHE A 862 -9.80 20.00 54.26
CA PHE A 862 -11.13 20.61 54.22
C PHE A 862 -11.83 20.45 52.86
N THR A 863 -13.16 20.48 52.87
CA THR A 863 -14.06 20.34 51.71
C THR A 863 -14.53 21.70 51.19
N GLY A 864 -14.96 21.80 49.92
CA GLY A 864 -15.55 23.05 49.39
C GLY A 864 -15.97 23.01 47.92
N THR A 865 -17.24 22.68 47.65
CA THR A 865 -17.85 22.76 46.31
C THR A 865 -18.74 23.99 46.16
N SER A 866 -18.72 24.64 44.98
CA SER A 866 -19.69 25.67 44.49
C SER A 866 -19.71 26.99 45.30
N ILE A 867 -20.17 28.15 44.82
CA ILE A 867 -21.22 28.50 43.83
C ILE A 867 -20.76 29.72 42.99
N GLY A 868 -21.19 29.83 41.73
CA GLY A 868 -20.85 30.97 40.84
C GLY A 868 -21.93 32.08 40.77
N SER A 869 -21.68 33.13 39.98
CA SER A 869 -22.64 34.07 39.31
C SER A 869 -22.05 35.49 39.17
N ALA A 870 -22.58 36.25 38.19
CA ALA A 870 -22.51 37.72 38.01
C ALA A 870 -21.20 38.38 37.51
N LEU A 871 -21.21 39.35 36.57
CA LEU A 871 -22.26 39.88 35.66
C LEU A 871 -21.63 40.65 34.46
N ILE A 872 -22.15 40.43 33.24
CA ILE A 872 -22.42 41.36 32.10
C ILE A 872 -21.46 42.54 31.78
N ALA A 873 -21.02 42.66 30.50
CA ALA A 873 -21.29 43.84 29.62
C ALA A 873 -20.80 43.74 28.15
N SER A 874 -21.57 44.36 27.23
CA SER A 874 -21.15 45.03 25.97
C SER A 874 -20.69 44.23 24.72
N ALA A 875 -21.63 43.86 23.82
CA ALA A 875 -21.35 43.65 22.37
C ALA A 875 -22.57 43.67 21.40
N VAL A 876 -23.64 44.45 21.63
CA VAL A 876 -24.79 44.52 20.68
C VAL A 876 -25.28 45.95 20.46
N LEU A 877 -24.76 46.68 19.46
CA LEU A 877 -25.29 48.00 19.07
C LEU A 877 -24.90 48.56 17.66
N LEU A 878 -24.53 47.72 16.68
CA LEU A 878 -24.02 48.18 15.37
C LEU A 878 -24.82 47.74 14.13
N ALA A 879 -26.14 47.49 14.27
CA ALA A 879 -27.00 47.06 13.15
C ALA A 879 -28.20 47.99 12.83
N ALA A 880 -28.30 49.17 13.47
CA ALA A 880 -29.48 50.06 13.37
C ALA A 880 -29.24 51.42 12.68
N GLY A 881 -28.02 51.73 12.23
CA GLY A 881 -27.64 53.07 11.76
C GLY A 881 -27.94 53.40 10.29
N ALA A 882 -28.11 52.40 9.42
CA ALA A 882 -28.00 52.59 7.97
C ALA A 882 -29.25 53.14 7.25
N ALA A 883 -30.44 53.07 7.86
CA ALA A 883 -31.71 53.23 7.14
C ALA A 883 -32.23 54.68 6.95
N ILE A 884 -31.68 55.67 7.67
CA ILE A 884 -32.34 56.99 7.81
C ILE A 884 -31.74 58.10 6.91
N ILE A 885 -30.49 57.97 6.46
CA ILE A 885 -29.76 59.08 5.80
C ILE A 885 -30.02 59.18 4.27
N VAL A 886 -30.66 58.19 3.65
CA VAL A 886 -31.12 58.30 2.24
C VAL A 886 -32.30 59.27 2.08
N ALA A 887 -33.14 59.43 3.11
CA ALA A 887 -34.40 60.20 3.02
C ALA A 887 -34.22 61.73 2.93
N ARG A 888 -33.08 62.30 3.40
CA ARG A 888 -32.88 63.76 3.48
C ARG A 888 -32.07 64.40 2.34
N ARG A 889 -31.46 63.65 1.42
CA ARG A 889 -30.85 64.23 0.21
C ARG A 889 -31.87 64.64 -0.87
N ARG A 890 -33.18 64.44 -0.64
CA ARG A 890 -34.30 64.91 -1.49
C ARG A 890 -35.16 66.03 -0.86
N ARG A 891 -34.52 67.05 -0.26
CA ARG A 891 -34.99 68.46 -0.16
C ARG A 891 -33.94 69.30 0.61
N ARG A 892 -33.49 70.47 0.16
CA ARG A 892 -33.68 71.21 -1.11
C ARG A 892 -32.62 72.35 -1.13
N ARG A 893 -32.27 72.85 -2.33
CA ARG A 893 -31.85 74.23 -2.66
C ARG A 893 -31.31 75.11 -1.50
N SER A 894 -30.04 75.48 -1.53
CA SER A 894 -29.58 76.88 -1.70
C SER A 894 -28.06 76.99 -1.58
N VAL A 895 -27.48 77.84 -2.44
CA VAL A 895 -26.05 78.18 -2.59
C VAL A 895 -25.14 76.95 -2.77
#